data_AF-A0A7K1ZN31-F1
#
_entry.id   AF-A0A7K1ZN31-F1
#
_cell.length_a   1.000
_cell.length_b   1.000
_cell.length_c   1.000
_cell.angle_alpha   90.00
_cell.angle_beta   90.00
_cell.angle_gamma   90.00
#
_symmetry.space_group_name_H-M   'P 1'
#
loop_
_entity.id
_entity.type
_entity.pdbx_description
1 polymer ?
#
loop_
_entity_poly.entity_id
_entity_poly.type
_entity_poly.pdbx_seq_one_letter_code
_entity_poly.pdbx_strand_id
1 'polypeptide(L)'
;MSKRKYLPSFVCLVVLGLVSVLEARAQVGTCTSPQGESYLDINNVRARIINNGNLFWRGPPNVYNVPKGGRAQAMFNASIWIGGKVDGQLRIAAARYNNYQFWAGPLDDYGAPPADCADFDRLYKVSIDDIQDYEVTGVITPDLRDWPTGLGAPTYAPLGNGVDDDGDGETDEAGETIFVLNQPLAQRVDRVIDLAGGERPAILGDQSIWWIMNDRGNEHRGASSPPVGLEVHATAFAFRTGGDIGNTTFYKYDFYYRGNWPFTDVYMAIFADPDLGNFQDDWLGSDTTLGVGYVWNADNDDETSWGYGSPPPALGFDFIQGPIVPSPGDSAKVSTEWVQDFKNLKMTSFLFYQGGACEFCEPSTALEHYNYMRGRWRDGKCITVGGPYGIDFSLKCTYFMFPGDPSASDDTCQYWSECNSDGTGTDTRPSDRRFVMGTGPFTIDPGDFQQIVYGLVWARGTDNFDSVQKMKGASAVAQAVYDIDFQIPAPPAPPEVTVTAVDGGAILEWTNSPQSNNFLESYRVEDPFAPVANSIVEFEGYEVIQYSSALDQVGVTVAVYDVINGVTRVIDGNQLIWDGLIQEEQVVVANGTDRGVQNFHVASGLTNYTTYHFGVQAYAQNYDNPGRKITRGPVTRVSVTPTRSTLEIAPAAIAAAEDFSSADFVAHKDGIGDGFVTADIINPAGVKEGTYTVEFFEHEVPGKAFNTATVEEEGNVVDPISAVEAIQKVADIDASVITYSVKRDDTMLFDGRSIDYAAPQRDNVMV
;
A
#
# COMPACT_ATOMS: atom_id res chain seq x y z
N MET A 1 4.79 -27.00 -21.75
CA MET A 1 4.75 -28.27 -20.97
C MET A 1 5.36 -27.85 -19.65
N SER A 2 4.74 -27.83 -18.46
CA SER A 2 3.76 -28.71 -17.82
C SER A 2 2.78 -27.93 -16.91
N LYS A 3 1.52 -27.91 -17.34
CA LYS A 3 0.29 -27.72 -16.54
C LYS A 3 0.40 -28.25 -15.09
N ARG A 4 0.39 -27.39 -14.08
CA ARG A 4 -0.19 -27.73 -12.78
C ARG A 4 -1.70 -27.84 -12.96
N LYS A 5 -2.15 -29.05 -13.26
CA LYS A 5 -3.56 -29.42 -13.25
C LYS A 5 -4.06 -29.35 -11.80
N TYR A 6 -5.04 -28.50 -11.54
CA TYR A 6 -6.15 -28.87 -10.67
C TYR A 6 -6.72 -30.18 -11.24
N LEU A 7 -6.33 -31.31 -10.66
CA LEU A 7 -6.60 -32.63 -11.23
C LEU A 7 -7.82 -33.23 -10.53
N PRO A 8 -8.95 -33.46 -11.22
CA PRO A 8 -10.04 -34.21 -10.64
C PRO A 8 -9.73 -35.70 -10.68
N SER A 9 -10.08 -36.41 -9.60
CA SER A 9 -10.22 -37.87 -9.48
C SER A 9 -8.93 -38.70 -9.38
N PHE A 10 -8.69 -39.25 -8.19
CA PHE A 10 -7.91 -40.47 -8.01
C PHE A 10 -8.81 -41.71 -8.10
N VAL A 11 -8.35 -42.69 -8.89
CA VAL A 11 -8.95 -44.01 -9.05
C VAL A 11 -8.85 -44.78 -7.73
N CYS A 12 -10.02 -45.13 -7.17
CA CYS A 12 -10.13 -45.95 -5.96
C CYS A 12 -9.82 -47.42 -6.32
N LEU A 13 -8.63 -47.90 -5.96
CA LEU A 13 -8.25 -49.30 -6.07
C LEU A 13 -8.53 -49.96 -4.71
N VAL A 14 -9.71 -50.57 -4.58
CA VAL A 14 -10.13 -51.30 -3.37
C VAL A 14 -9.29 -52.57 -3.24
N VAL A 15 -8.25 -52.53 -2.42
CA VAL A 15 -7.62 -53.72 -1.85
C VAL A 15 -8.25 -53.94 -0.47
N LEU A 16 -9.15 -54.92 -0.39
CA LEU A 16 -9.72 -55.41 0.86
C LEU A 16 -8.64 -56.13 1.68
N GLY A 17 -7.89 -55.37 2.48
CA GLY A 17 -7.05 -55.84 3.56
C GLY A 17 -7.53 -55.26 4.87
N LEU A 18 -8.01 -56.11 5.78
CA LEU A 18 -8.31 -55.75 7.18
C LEU A 18 -7.03 -55.33 7.88
N VAL A 19 -6.65 -54.06 7.75
CA VAL A 19 -5.73 -53.38 8.64
C VAL A 19 -6.60 -52.49 9.51
N SER A 20 -6.63 -52.77 10.81
CA SER A 20 -7.12 -51.83 11.81
C SER A 20 -6.23 -50.59 11.77
N VAL A 21 -6.56 -49.63 10.93
CA VAL A 21 -5.96 -48.29 10.95
C VAL A 21 -6.45 -47.65 12.25
N LEU A 22 -5.57 -47.58 13.25
CA LEU A 22 -5.72 -46.56 14.27
C LEU A 22 -5.71 -45.23 13.52
N GLU A 23 -6.85 -44.56 13.45
CA GLU A 23 -6.92 -43.16 13.08
C GLU A 23 -6.00 -42.40 14.04
N ALA A 24 -4.82 -42.00 13.56
CA ALA A 24 -4.06 -40.96 14.22
C ALA A 24 -4.93 -39.69 14.12
N ARG A 25 -5.69 -39.40 15.18
CA ARG A 25 -6.25 -38.06 15.36
C ARG A 25 -5.07 -37.09 15.26
N ALA A 26 -5.10 -36.17 14.30
CA ALA A 26 -4.15 -35.07 14.26
C ALA A 26 -4.10 -34.42 15.66
N GLN A 27 -2.90 -34.38 16.23
CA GLN A 27 -2.69 -34.00 17.62
C GLN A 27 -2.92 -32.49 17.78
N VAL A 28 -3.76 -32.11 18.75
CA VAL A 28 -3.85 -30.71 19.20
C VAL A 28 -2.65 -30.44 20.09
N GLY A 29 -1.97 -29.32 19.84
CA GLY A 29 -0.77 -28.91 20.56
C GLY A 29 -1.06 -28.35 21.95
N THR A 30 -0.01 -27.80 22.57
CA THR A 30 -0.09 -27.14 23.88
C THR A 30 0.56 -25.76 23.87
N CYS A 31 0.64 -25.14 22.69
CA CYS A 31 1.31 -23.86 22.50
C CYS A 31 0.65 -22.76 23.33
N THR A 32 1.50 -21.88 23.88
CA THR A 32 1.07 -20.64 24.52
C THR A 32 0.59 -19.63 23.49
N SER A 33 -0.20 -18.65 23.91
CA SER A 33 -0.64 -17.57 23.02
C SER A 33 0.57 -16.84 22.43
N PRO A 34 0.60 -16.62 21.11
CA PRO A 34 1.66 -15.83 20.47
C PRO A 34 1.78 -14.43 21.07
N GLN A 35 3.01 -13.96 21.23
CA GLN A 35 3.37 -12.63 21.77
C GLN A 35 4.14 -11.78 20.75
N GLY A 36 4.48 -12.31 19.58
CA GLY A 36 5.06 -11.56 18.48
C GLY A 36 4.21 -10.38 18.06
N GLU A 37 4.84 -9.23 17.83
CA GLU A 37 4.22 -8.09 17.17
C GLU A 37 5.22 -7.37 16.28
N SER A 38 4.70 -6.74 15.23
CA SER A 38 5.44 -5.79 14.40
C SER A 38 4.50 -4.67 13.96
N TYR A 39 5.03 -3.65 13.31
CA TYR A 39 4.26 -2.48 12.88
C TYR A 39 4.51 -2.22 11.40
N LEU A 40 3.43 -2.27 10.61
CA LEU A 40 3.41 -1.72 9.27
C LEU A 40 3.34 -0.21 9.44
N ASP A 41 4.43 0.48 9.16
CA ASP A 41 4.67 1.87 9.51
C ASP A 41 5.29 2.64 8.34
N ILE A 42 4.64 2.56 7.18
CA ILE A 42 5.05 3.22 5.94
C ILE A 42 4.00 4.24 5.48
N ASN A 43 4.49 5.32 4.86
CA ASN A 43 3.68 6.44 4.38
C ASN A 43 2.72 6.99 5.46
N ASN A 44 1.41 7.02 5.18
CA ASN A 44 0.40 7.57 6.06
C ASN A 44 -0.25 6.52 6.98
N VAL A 45 0.30 5.31 7.06
CA VAL A 45 -0.25 4.22 7.87
C VAL A 45 0.69 3.88 9.01
N ARG A 46 0.12 3.65 10.20
CA ARG A 46 0.75 2.83 11.24
C ARG A 46 -0.23 1.78 11.78
N ALA A 47 0.02 0.52 11.51
CA ALA A 47 -0.83 -0.60 11.92
C ALA A 47 -0.03 -1.68 12.66
N ARG A 48 -0.51 -2.11 13.83
CA ARG A 48 0.09 -3.24 14.57
C ARG A 48 -0.35 -4.56 13.95
N ILE A 49 0.63 -5.39 13.63
CA ILE A 49 0.44 -6.75 13.15
C ILE A 49 0.83 -7.73 14.26
N ILE A 50 -0.01 -8.75 14.46
CA ILE A 50 0.17 -9.81 15.44
C ILE A 50 -0.15 -11.17 14.78
N ASN A 51 0.45 -12.24 15.28
CA ASN A 51 0.45 -13.57 14.67
C ASN A 51 -0.51 -14.57 15.35
N ASN A 52 -1.66 -14.09 15.84
CA ASN A 52 -2.67 -14.91 16.53
C ASN A 52 -4.06 -14.87 15.87
N GLY A 53 -4.10 -14.43 14.60
CA GLY A 53 -5.32 -14.29 13.79
C GLY A 53 -6.08 -12.98 13.98
N ASN A 54 -5.76 -12.20 15.01
CA ASN A 54 -6.26 -10.83 15.17
C ASN A 54 -5.29 -9.83 14.51
N LEU A 55 -5.73 -8.59 14.36
CA LEU A 55 -4.97 -7.44 13.91
C LEU A 55 -5.25 -6.25 14.84
N PHE A 56 -4.23 -5.40 15.02
CA PHE A 56 -4.30 -4.09 15.68
C PHE A 56 -4.51 -4.10 17.21
N TRP A 57 -5.27 -5.07 17.74
CA TRP A 57 -5.60 -5.18 19.15
C TRP A 57 -5.03 -6.44 19.82
N ARG A 58 -4.27 -6.23 20.89
CA ARG A 58 -3.89 -7.26 21.88
C ARG A 58 -4.04 -6.71 23.30
N GLY A 59 -5.06 -5.89 23.50
CA GLY A 59 -5.23 -5.04 24.67
C GLY A 59 -4.78 -3.58 24.41
N PRO A 60 -5.17 -2.65 25.31
CA PRO A 60 -4.88 -1.23 25.10
C PRO A 60 -3.37 -0.91 25.19
N PRO A 61 -2.86 0.01 24.35
CA PRO A 61 -3.57 0.66 23.24
C PRO A 61 -3.65 -0.25 22.00
N ASN A 62 -4.76 -0.22 21.26
CA ASN A 62 -4.81 -0.68 19.87
C ASN A 62 -4.00 0.26 18.96
N VAL A 63 -3.58 -0.23 17.79
CA VAL A 63 -2.84 0.60 16.82
C VAL A 63 -3.25 0.27 15.39
N TYR A 64 -4.06 1.15 14.83
CA TYR A 64 -4.26 1.39 13.40
C TYR A 64 -4.51 2.88 13.22
N ASN A 65 -3.46 3.63 12.92
CA ASN A 65 -3.54 5.06 12.68
C ASN A 65 -3.41 5.34 11.19
N VAL A 66 -4.49 5.84 10.60
CA VAL A 66 -4.46 6.58 9.34
C VAL A 66 -5.18 7.89 9.63
N PRO A 67 -4.50 9.04 9.55
CA PRO A 67 -3.10 9.22 9.19
C PRO A 67 -2.10 8.82 10.29
N LYS A 68 -0.89 8.42 9.88
CA LYS A 68 0.20 8.01 10.77
C LYS A 68 0.60 9.14 11.71
N GLY A 69 0.76 8.81 12.99
CA GLY A 69 1.10 9.78 14.04
C GLY A 69 -0.09 10.53 14.61
N GLY A 70 -1.28 10.41 14.00
CA GLY A 70 -2.55 10.88 14.55
C GLY A 70 -2.91 10.21 15.88
N ARG A 71 -3.83 10.84 16.63
CA ARG A 71 -4.38 10.28 17.88
C ARG A 71 -5.54 9.33 17.63
N ALA A 72 -6.32 9.59 16.58
CA ALA A 72 -7.45 8.78 16.19
C ALA A 72 -7.01 7.45 15.58
N GLN A 73 -7.80 6.42 15.83
CA GLN A 73 -7.62 5.07 15.31
C GLN A 73 -8.65 4.88 14.21
N ALA A 74 -8.25 4.36 13.05
CA ALA A 74 -9.23 4.04 12.01
C ALA A 74 -9.96 2.72 12.31
N MET A 75 -9.34 1.90 13.16
CA MET A 75 -9.72 0.53 13.40
C MET A 75 -9.28 0.11 14.81
N PHE A 76 -10.22 -0.34 15.63
CA PHE A 76 -9.92 -0.89 16.94
C PHE A 76 -9.38 -2.29 16.83
N ASN A 77 -10.09 -3.18 16.13
CA ASN A 77 -9.70 -4.57 15.98
C ASN A 77 -10.29 -5.20 14.70
N ALA A 78 -9.53 -6.11 14.11
CA ALA A 78 -10.02 -7.00 13.05
C ALA A 78 -9.45 -8.40 13.23
N SER A 79 -10.10 -9.41 12.65
CA SER A 79 -9.57 -10.78 12.69
C SER A 79 -10.07 -11.61 11.52
N ILE A 80 -9.29 -12.60 11.11
CA ILE A 80 -9.71 -13.57 10.10
C ILE A 80 -10.52 -14.70 10.73
N TRP A 81 -11.66 -15.00 10.13
CA TRP A 81 -12.49 -16.16 10.46
C TRP A 81 -12.52 -17.12 9.27
N ILE A 82 -12.46 -18.42 9.55
CA ILE A 82 -12.61 -19.47 8.56
C ILE A 82 -13.33 -20.67 9.18
N GLY A 83 -14.38 -21.15 8.52
CA GLY A 83 -15.21 -22.23 9.03
C GLY A 83 -15.95 -22.98 7.94
N GLY A 84 -16.22 -24.25 8.19
CA GLY A 84 -16.84 -25.17 7.23
C GLY A 84 -16.96 -26.57 7.81
N LYS A 85 -17.14 -27.58 6.96
CA LYS A 85 -17.35 -28.96 7.37
C LYS A 85 -16.20 -29.87 6.96
N VAL A 86 -15.70 -30.63 7.93
CA VAL A 86 -14.75 -31.73 7.72
C VAL A 86 -15.45 -33.02 8.14
N ASP A 87 -15.63 -33.95 7.19
CA ASP A 87 -16.41 -35.18 7.41
C ASP A 87 -17.81 -34.89 8.00
N GLY A 88 -18.49 -33.88 7.44
CA GLY A 88 -19.81 -33.43 7.87
C GLY A 88 -19.86 -32.69 9.21
N GLN A 89 -18.76 -32.62 9.97
CA GLN A 89 -18.69 -31.89 11.24
C GLN A 89 -18.20 -30.46 11.07
N LEU A 90 -18.90 -29.51 11.69
CA LEU A 90 -18.51 -28.09 11.67
C LEU A 90 -17.19 -27.89 12.43
N ARG A 91 -16.21 -27.30 11.74
CA ARG A 91 -14.93 -26.84 12.26
C ARG A 91 -14.73 -25.37 11.93
N ILE A 92 -14.21 -24.60 12.87
CA ILE A 92 -14.07 -23.14 12.70
C ILE A 92 -12.91 -22.58 13.53
N ALA A 93 -12.15 -21.67 12.91
CA ALA A 93 -11.25 -20.73 13.55
C ALA A 93 -11.85 -19.31 13.41
N ALA A 94 -12.35 -18.73 14.50
CA ALA A 94 -13.05 -17.44 14.54
C ALA A 94 -12.78 -16.73 15.88
N ALA A 95 -11.56 -16.19 16.03
CA ALA A 95 -11.20 -15.35 17.17
C ALA A 95 -11.80 -13.96 17.01
N ARG A 96 -12.19 -13.28 18.09
CA ARG A 96 -12.53 -11.84 18.04
C ARG A 96 -11.51 -11.03 18.80
N TYR A 97 -11.32 -11.39 20.07
CA TYR A 97 -10.48 -10.66 21.02
C TYR A 97 -9.49 -11.66 21.63
N ASN A 98 -9.52 -11.86 22.95
CA ASN A 98 -8.62 -12.76 23.67
C ASN A 98 -8.89 -14.26 23.45
N ASN A 99 -9.87 -14.61 22.62
CA ASN A 99 -10.25 -15.99 22.30
C ASN A 99 -9.51 -16.51 21.07
N TYR A 100 -8.18 -16.38 21.07
CA TYR A 100 -7.32 -16.74 19.93
C TYR A 100 -7.52 -18.20 19.50
N GLN A 101 -7.50 -18.41 18.18
CA GLN A 101 -7.67 -19.72 17.53
C GLN A 101 -6.57 -19.99 16.50
N PHE A 102 -5.49 -19.19 16.55
CA PHE A 102 -4.27 -19.39 15.80
C PHE A 102 -3.06 -19.23 16.73
N TRP A 103 -2.01 -20.00 16.43
CA TRP A 103 -0.72 -20.04 17.13
C TRP A 103 0.41 -19.90 16.13
N ALA A 104 1.55 -19.39 16.59
CA ALA A 104 2.72 -19.19 15.75
C ALA A 104 3.28 -20.51 15.20
N GLY A 105 3.78 -20.47 13.97
CA GLY A 105 4.55 -21.57 13.38
C GLY A 105 3.79 -22.46 12.39
N PRO A 106 4.54 -23.28 11.63
CA PRO A 106 4.02 -24.19 10.61
C PRO A 106 3.35 -25.42 11.24
N LEU A 107 2.61 -26.18 10.43
CA LEU A 107 2.31 -27.57 10.74
C LEU A 107 3.32 -28.49 10.05
N ASP A 108 3.60 -29.65 10.64
CA ASP A 108 4.40 -30.66 9.97
C ASP A 108 3.65 -31.31 8.80
N ASP A 109 4.33 -32.19 8.06
CA ASP A 109 3.78 -32.85 6.88
C ASP A 109 2.56 -33.76 7.20
N TYR A 110 2.31 -34.04 8.48
CA TYR A 110 1.17 -34.80 8.99
C TYR A 110 0.12 -33.92 9.68
N GLY A 111 0.32 -32.60 9.67
CA GLY A 111 -0.57 -31.61 10.26
C GLY A 111 -0.47 -31.50 11.78
N ALA A 112 0.62 -31.94 12.41
CA ALA A 112 0.88 -31.71 13.83
C ALA A 112 1.57 -30.35 14.04
N PRO A 113 1.21 -29.61 15.11
CA PRO A 113 1.85 -28.33 15.42
C PRO A 113 3.24 -28.54 16.01
N PRO A 114 4.08 -27.48 16.07
CA PRO A 114 5.38 -27.54 16.71
C PRO A 114 5.25 -27.85 18.21
N ALA A 115 6.28 -28.49 18.78
CA ALA A 115 6.33 -28.76 20.21
C ALA A 115 6.40 -27.46 21.04
N ASP A 116 7.15 -26.47 20.55
CA ASP A 116 7.21 -25.12 21.07
C ASP A 116 6.94 -24.11 19.94
N CYS A 117 5.83 -23.39 20.03
CA CYS A 117 5.49 -22.37 19.04
C CYS A 117 6.27 -21.07 19.25
N ALA A 118 6.95 -20.88 20.40
CA ALA A 118 7.69 -19.65 20.70
C ALA A 118 8.86 -19.43 19.72
N ASP A 119 9.42 -20.50 19.18
CA ASP A 119 10.50 -20.45 18.16
C ASP A 119 10.04 -19.77 16.86
N PHE A 120 8.72 -19.75 16.62
CA PHE A 120 8.12 -19.18 15.41
C PHE A 120 7.34 -17.89 15.67
N ASP A 121 7.46 -17.32 16.88
CA ASP A 121 6.66 -16.17 17.31
C ASP A 121 7.12 -14.84 16.68
N ARG A 122 8.21 -14.83 15.90
CA ARG A 122 8.71 -13.63 15.22
C ARG A 122 7.89 -13.29 13.97
N LEU A 123 7.62 -12.00 13.77
CA LEU A 123 7.14 -11.44 12.50
C LEU A 123 8.32 -10.73 11.83
N TYR A 124 8.51 -10.93 10.53
CA TYR A 124 9.68 -10.44 9.78
C TYR A 124 9.28 -9.22 8.96
N LYS A 125 9.83 -8.04 9.29
CA LYS A 125 9.59 -6.79 8.57
C LYS A 125 10.76 -6.44 7.65
N VAL A 126 10.49 -6.31 6.36
CA VAL A 126 11.47 -5.90 5.34
C VAL A 126 10.86 -4.84 4.45
N SER A 127 11.67 -3.85 4.07
CA SER A 127 11.33 -2.78 3.14
C SER A 127 12.25 -2.79 1.92
N ILE A 128 11.82 -2.12 0.84
CA ILE A 128 12.68 -1.92 -0.34
C ILE A 128 13.97 -1.19 0.05
N ASP A 129 13.90 -0.23 0.99
CA ASP A 129 15.08 0.47 1.51
C ASP A 129 16.09 -0.50 2.15
N ASP A 130 15.62 -1.49 2.93
CA ASP A 130 16.52 -2.48 3.55
C ASP A 130 17.28 -3.28 2.49
N ILE A 131 16.62 -3.60 1.38
CA ILE A 131 17.21 -4.32 0.25
C ILE A 131 18.21 -3.41 -0.48
N GLN A 132 17.82 -2.16 -0.79
CA GLN A 132 18.68 -1.19 -1.47
C GLN A 132 19.93 -0.82 -0.65
N ASP A 133 19.77 -0.61 0.66
CA ASP A 133 20.88 -0.34 1.58
C ASP A 133 21.87 -1.50 1.60
N TYR A 134 21.38 -2.74 1.58
CA TYR A 134 22.23 -3.91 1.46
C TYR A 134 22.99 -3.93 0.13
N GLU A 135 22.35 -3.64 -1.00
CA GLU A 135 23.04 -3.61 -2.31
C GLU A 135 24.14 -2.54 -2.38
N VAL A 136 23.88 -1.36 -1.82
CA VAL A 136 24.79 -0.22 -1.93
C VAL A 136 25.90 -0.28 -0.90
N THR A 137 25.58 -0.70 0.34
CA THR A 137 26.48 -0.55 1.50
C THR A 137 26.85 -1.86 2.17
N GLY A 138 26.13 -2.95 1.90
CA GLY A 138 26.24 -4.22 2.62
C GLY A 138 25.63 -4.18 4.04
N VAL A 139 24.97 -3.09 4.43
CA VAL A 139 24.26 -3.00 5.71
C VAL A 139 23.04 -3.91 5.66
N ILE A 140 22.88 -4.74 6.69
CA ILE A 140 21.84 -5.76 6.75
C ILE A 140 21.03 -5.66 8.04
N THR A 141 19.70 -5.58 7.92
CA THR A 141 18.82 -5.58 9.08
C THR A 141 18.62 -7.00 9.63
N PRO A 142 18.23 -7.15 10.91
CA PRO A 142 17.98 -8.47 11.47
C PRO A 142 16.90 -9.28 10.75
N ASP A 143 15.83 -8.63 10.28
CA ASP A 143 14.73 -9.32 9.58
C ASP A 143 15.13 -9.71 8.15
N LEU A 144 15.92 -8.88 7.46
CA LEU A 144 16.47 -9.22 6.15
C LEU A 144 17.45 -10.40 6.23
N ARG A 145 18.35 -10.41 7.22
CA ARG A 145 19.31 -11.51 7.43
C ARG A 145 18.63 -12.84 7.74
N ASP A 146 17.60 -12.80 8.58
CA ASP A 146 16.96 -14.00 9.10
C ASP A 146 15.67 -14.32 8.32
N TRP A 147 15.48 -13.74 7.13
CA TRP A 147 14.27 -13.93 6.31
C TRP A 147 14.01 -15.43 6.10
N PRO A 148 12.84 -15.96 6.52
CA PRO A 148 12.67 -17.39 6.73
C PRO A 148 12.18 -18.09 5.45
N THR A 149 12.99 -18.05 4.39
CA THR A 149 12.69 -18.70 3.11
C THR A 149 12.28 -20.16 3.30
N GLY A 150 12.95 -20.87 4.20
CA GLY A 150 12.67 -22.25 4.57
C GLY A 150 11.27 -22.52 5.12
N LEU A 151 10.62 -21.51 5.71
CA LEU A 151 9.24 -21.61 6.19
C LEU A 151 8.20 -21.26 5.11
N GLY A 152 8.64 -20.77 3.94
CA GLY A 152 7.78 -20.34 2.85
C GLY A 152 7.71 -18.83 2.66
N ALA A 153 8.55 -18.03 3.32
CA ALA A 153 8.58 -16.60 3.06
C ALA A 153 8.99 -16.33 1.60
N PRO A 154 8.23 -15.52 0.86
CA PRO A 154 8.49 -15.25 -0.56
C PRO A 154 9.93 -14.79 -0.78
N THR A 155 10.64 -15.45 -1.69
CA THR A 155 12.06 -15.20 -1.96
C THR A 155 12.31 -15.36 -3.45
N TYR A 156 12.91 -14.36 -4.09
CA TYR A 156 13.41 -14.43 -5.46
C TYR A 156 14.66 -15.30 -5.52
N ALA A 157 14.69 -16.16 -6.53
CA ALA A 157 15.87 -16.93 -6.90
C ALA A 157 16.98 -16.02 -7.47
N PRO A 158 18.25 -16.42 -7.35
CA PRO A 158 19.34 -15.72 -8.01
C PRO A 158 19.27 -15.91 -9.53
N LEU A 159 19.38 -14.81 -10.29
CA LEU A 159 19.39 -14.87 -11.75
C LEU A 159 20.61 -15.64 -12.27
N GLY A 160 20.39 -16.54 -13.24
CA GLY A 160 21.48 -17.22 -13.97
C GLY A 160 22.12 -18.37 -13.20
N ASN A 161 21.40 -19.01 -12.27
CA ASN A 161 21.83 -20.18 -11.53
C ASN A 161 21.62 -21.51 -12.27
N GLY A 162 20.83 -21.51 -13.37
CA GLY A 162 20.50 -22.68 -14.18
C GLY A 162 19.59 -23.69 -13.47
N VAL A 163 18.82 -23.25 -12.48
CA VAL A 163 17.91 -24.06 -11.66
C VAL A 163 16.46 -23.67 -11.98
N ASP A 164 15.57 -24.65 -11.92
CA ASP A 164 14.12 -24.50 -11.93
C ASP A 164 13.70 -24.44 -10.46
N ASP A 165 13.74 -23.24 -9.87
CA ASP A 165 13.56 -22.95 -8.45
C ASP A 165 12.07 -22.98 -8.03
N ASP A 166 11.14 -22.77 -8.96
CA ASP A 166 9.70 -22.80 -8.70
C ASP A 166 9.01 -24.12 -9.14
N GLY A 167 9.70 -24.92 -9.96
CA GLY A 167 9.27 -26.23 -10.44
C GLY A 167 8.27 -26.17 -11.59
N ASP A 168 8.25 -25.09 -12.38
CA ASP A 168 7.37 -24.93 -13.54
C ASP A 168 7.93 -25.55 -14.84
N GLY A 169 9.23 -25.84 -14.85
CA GLY A 169 9.96 -26.50 -15.93
C GLY A 169 10.81 -25.56 -16.78
N GLU A 170 10.84 -24.27 -16.49
CA GLU A 170 11.77 -23.29 -17.06
C GLU A 170 12.89 -22.98 -16.04
N THR A 171 13.97 -22.33 -16.48
CA THR A 171 15.12 -22.01 -15.62
C THR A 171 15.57 -20.58 -15.84
N ASP A 172 16.02 -19.89 -14.80
CA ASP A 172 16.57 -18.54 -14.85
C ASP A 172 15.56 -17.48 -15.31
N GLU A 173 14.29 -17.63 -14.91
CA GLU A 173 13.27 -16.65 -15.26
C GLU A 173 13.41 -15.37 -14.43
N ALA A 174 13.25 -14.22 -15.08
CA ALA A 174 13.29 -12.95 -14.38
C ALA A 174 12.12 -12.84 -13.39
N GLY A 175 12.42 -12.75 -12.10
CA GLY A 175 11.41 -12.73 -11.03
C GLY A 175 10.98 -14.12 -10.56
N GLU A 176 11.68 -15.17 -10.96
CA GLU A 176 11.49 -16.54 -10.45
C GLU A 176 11.57 -16.58 -8.92
N THR A 177 10.66 -17.32 -8.30
CA THR A 177 10.57 -17.42 -6.84
C THR A 177 10.89 -18.82 -6.34
N ILE A 178 11.57 -18.92 -5.20
CA ILE A 178 11.95 -20.20 -4.61
C ILE A 178 10.71 -20.89 -4.01
N PHE A 179 10.29 -22.01 -4.59
CA PHE A 179 9.18 -22.81 -4.08
C PHE A 179 9.66 -24.02 -3.25
N VAL A 180 9.89 -23.80 -1.95
CA VAL A 180 10.38 -24.86 -1.03
C VAL A 180 9.30 -25.66 -0.32
N LEU A 181 8.02 -25.29 -0.45
CA LEU A 181 6.94 -25.92 0.31
C LEU A 181 6.59 -27.35 -0.14
N ASN A 182 7.13 -27.79 -1.29
CA ASN A 182 7.09 -29.17 -1.74
C ASN A 182 8.09 -30.09 -1.00
N GLN A 183 9.04 -29.53 -0.24
CA GLN A 183 10.01 -30.28 0.57
C GLN A 183 9.50 -30.52 2.00
N PRO A 184 9.84 -31.67 2.62
CA PRO A 184 9.50 -31.95 4.02
C PRO A 184 9.94 -30.82 4.94
N LEU A 185 9.07 -30.39 5.87
CA LEU A 185 9.36 -29.26 6.77
C LEU A 185 10.71 -29.44 7.49
N ALA A 186 11.01 -30.65 7.97
CA ALA A 186 12.26 -30.94 8.69
C ALA A 186 13.55 -30.70 7.87
N GLN A 187 13.47 -30.63 6.55
CA GLN A 187 14.63 -30.37 5.67
C GLN A 187 14.85 -28.88 5.41
N ARG A 188 13.82 -28.06 5.63
CA ARG A 188 13.81 -26.63 5.27
C ARG A 188 13.58 -25.69 6.44
N VAL A 189 13.12 -26.16 7.59
CA VAL A 189 12.70 -25.31 8.73
C VAL A 189 13.76 -24.29 9.18
N ASP A 190 15.04 -24.65 9.10
CA ASP A 190 16.17 -23.78 9.50
C ASP A 190 16.76 -22.96 8.35
N ARG A 191 16.23 -23.08 7.12
CA ARG A 191 16.74 -22.34 5.96
C ARG A 191 16.30 -20.89 6.04
N VAL A 192 17.29 -20.00 6.09
CA VAL A 192 17.12 -18.56 5.87
C VAL A 192 17.54 -18.20 4.44
N ILE A 193 17.31 -16.95 4.06
CA ILE A 193 17.71 -16.39 2.77
C ILE A 193 19.24 -16.42 2.57
N ASP A 194 19.69 -16.68 1.35
CA ASP A 194 21.10 -16.57 0.94
C ASP A 194 21.35 -15.30 0.11
N LEU A 195 21.47 -14.16 0.79
CA LEU A 195 21.74 -12.87 0.15
C LEU A 195 23.08 -12.83 -0.60
N ALA A 196 24.08 -13.58 -0.12
CA ALA A 196 25.40 -13.66 -0.75
C ALA A 196 25.36 -14.52 -2.02
N GLY A 197 24.50 -15.55 -2.03
CA GLY A 197 24.17 -16.35 -3.21
C GLY A 197 23.28 -15.65 -4.24
N GLY A 198 22.77 -14.45 -3.93
CA GLY A 198 21.97 -13.62 -4.83
C GLY A 198 20.46 -13.69 -4.61
N GLU A 199 19.99 -14.44 -3.60
CA GLU A 199 18.57 -14.46 -3.23
C GLU A 199 18.11 -13.10 -2.70
N ARG A 200 16.85 -12.72 -2.95
CA ARG A 200 16.25 -11.49 -2.40
C ARG A 200 14.84 -11.75 -1.87
N PRO A 201 14.39 -11.09 -0.78
CA PRO A 201 13.00 -11.20 -0.37
C PRO A 201 12.08 -10.74 -1.49
N ALA A 202 11.07 -11.56 -1.85
CA ALA A 202 10.06 -11.20 -2.83
C ALA A 202 8.89 -10.48 -2.13
N ILE A 203 9.17 -9.28 -1.61
CA ILE A 203 8.19 -8.50 -0.85
C ILE A 203 7.14 -7.86 -1.75
N LEU A 204 5.95 -7.66 -1.21
CA LEU A 204 4.90 -6.85 -1.82
C LEU A 204 4.95 -5.43 -1.24
N GLY A 205 4.64 -4.43 -2.08
CA GLY A 205 4.74 -3.03 -1.70
C GLY A 205 6.14 -2.60 -1.26
N ASP A 206 6.22 -1.43 -0.63
CA ASP A 206 7.49 -0.83 -0.22
C ASP A 206 7.92 -1.25 1.20
N GLN A 207 6.99 -1.81 1.98
CA GLN A 207 7.24 -2.46 3.25
C GLN A 207 6.27 -3.63 3.42
N SER A 208 6.83 -4.79 3.75
CA SER A 208 6.12 -6.04 4.00
C SER A 208 6.46 -6.57 5.39
N ILE A 209 5.46 -7.17 6.04
CA ILE A 209 5.61 -7.98 7.24
C ILE A 209 5.10 -9.37 6.94
N TRP A 210 5.95 -10.38 7.09
CA TRP A 210 5.60 -11.78 6.87
C TRP A 210 5.58 -12.56 8.19
N TRP A 211 4.61 -13.46 8.35
CA TRP A 211 4.53 -14.40 9.46
C TRP A 211 3.80 -15.69 9.08
N ILE A 212 3.96 -16.70 9.92
CA ILE A 212 3.31 -18.01 9.77
C ILE A 212 2.59 -18.39 11.05
N MET A 213 1.38 -18.94 10.91
CA MET A 213 0.54 -19.40 12.02
C MET A 213 -0.25 -20.66 11.66
N ASN A 214 -0.84 -21.32 12.66
CA ASN A 214 -1.68 -22.50 12.47
C ASN A 214 -2.81 -22.57 13.50
N ASP A 215 -3.87 -23.31 13.20
CA ASP A 215 -5.03 -23.47 14.09
C ASP A 215 -4.96 -24.72 15.00
N ARG A 216 -3.89 -25.51 14.95
CA ARG A 216 -3.74 -26.73 15.79
C ARG A 216 -2.85 -26.55 17.01
N GLY A 217 -2.21 -25.40 17.18
CA GLY A 217 -1.27 -25.14 18.27
C GLY A 217 -1.86 -25.33 19.67
N ASN A 218 -3.18 -25.15 19.85
CA ASN A 218 -3.90 -25.50 21.07
C ASN A 218 -5.42 -25.66 20.80
N GLU A 219 -6.19 -25.91 21.86
CA GLU A 219 -7.65 -25.98 21.79
C GLU A 219 -8.29 -24.62 21.47
N HIS A 220 -9.28 -24.59 20.56
CA HIS A 220 -10.03 -23.38 20.25
C HIS A 220 -10.94 -22.99 21.42
N ARG A 221 -10.63 -21.86 22.07
CA ARG A 221 -11.43 -21.29 23.16
C ARG A 221 -12.53 -20.38 22.61
N GLY A 222 -13.69 -20.36 23.26
CA GLY A 222 -14.86 -19.58 22.81
C GLY A 222 -15.81 -20.39 21.94
N ALA A 223 -15.54 -20.50 20.64
CA ALA A 223 -16.41 -21.21 19.67
C ALA A 223 -16.62 -22.70 20.01
N SER A 224 -15.68 -23.30 20.75
CA SER A 224 -15.72 -24.70 21.22
C SER A 224 -15.87 -25.71 20.07
N SER A 225 -15.04 -25.55 19.05
CA SER A 225 -14.99 -26.42 17.86
C SER A 225 -13.60 -27.07 17.75
N PRO A 226 -13.49 -28.32 17.26
CA PRO A 226 -12.18 -28.89 16.94
C PRO A 226 -11.44 -28.06 15.88
N PRO A 227 -10.10 -27.94 15.98
CA PRO A 227 -9.29 -27.36 14.93
C PRO A 227 -9.55 -27.96 13.54
N VAL A 228 -9.50 -27.11 12.52
CA VAL A 228 -9.62 -27.45 11.11
C VAL A 228 -8.36 -28.21 10.67
N GLY A 229 -7.17 -27.68 10.96
CA GLY A 229 -5.89 -28.15 10.41
C GLY A 229 -5.35 -27.25 9.32
N LEU A 230 -5.35 -25.95 9.58
CA LEU A 230 -4.85 -24.92 8.68
C LEU A 230 -3.48 -24.47 9.14
N GLU A 231 -2.55 -24.44 8.18
CA GLU A 231 -1.34 -23.65 8.24
C GLU A 231 -1.57 -22.41 7.38
N VAL A 232 -1.21 -21.23 7.89
CA VAL A 232 -1.51 -19.95 7.26
C VAL A 232 -0.24 -19.15 7.13
N HIS A 233 0.12 -18.81 5.90
CA HIS A 233 1.23 -17.90 5.61
C HIS A 233 0.62 -16.55 5.31
N ALA A 234 1.09 -15.51 6.00
CA ALA A 234 0.45 -14.22 5.99
C ALA A 234 1.45 -13.10 5.72
N THR A 235 1.03 -12.15 4.90
CA THR A 235 1.78 -10.94 4.57
C THR A 235 0.89 -9.72 4.77
N ALA A 236 1.36 -8.74 5.53
CA ALA A 236 0.78 -7.39 5.58
C ALA A 236 1.73 -6.42 4.87
N PHE A 237 1.21 -5.59 3.97
CA PHE A 237 2.04 -4.69 3.17
C PHE A 237 1.33 -3.38 2.83
N ALA A 238 2.13 -2.36 2.54
CA ALA A 238 1.67 -1.05 2.10
C ALA A 238 2.74 -0.35 1.25
N PHE A 239 2.33 0.72 0.57
CA PHE A 239 3.15 1.44 -0.40
C PHE A 239 3.54 2.83 0.11
N ARG A 240 4.71 3.28 -0.31
CA ARG A 240 5.25 4.62 -0.13
C ARG A 240 4.84 5.50 -1.31
N THR A 241 3.55 5.79 -1.38
CA THR A 241 2.98 6.66 -2.42
C THR A 241 1.99 7.66 -1.84
N GLY A 242 1.78 8.79 -2.53
CA GLY A 242 0.69 9.69 -2.21
C GLY A 242 -0.69 9.12 -2.59
N GLY A 243 -1.75 9.81 -2.17
CA GLY A 243 -3.13 9.48 -2.55
C GLY A 243 -3.69 8.23 -1.86
N ASP A 244 -4.69 7.61 -2.51
CA ASP A 244 -5.52 6.53 -1.97
C ASP A 244 -4.71 5.30 -1.54
N ILE A 245 -3.76 4.87 -2.37
CA ILE A 245 -2.91 3.71 -2.10
C ILE A 245 -1.98 3.97 -0.91
N GLY A 246 -1.54 5.23 -0.74
CA GLY A 246 -0.75 5.65 0.41
C GLY A 246 -1.46 5.54 1.76
N ASN A 247 -2.79 5.52 1.75
CA ASN A 247 -3.65 5.40 2.93
C ASN A 247 -4.19 3.97 3.11
N THR A 248 -3.88 3.06 2.18
CA THR A 248 -4.41 1.70 2.13
C THR A 248 -3.41 0.70 2.69
N THR A 249 -3.91 -0.29 3.44
CA THR A 249 -3.11 -1.47 3.81
C THR A 249 -3.67 -2.72 3.17
N PHE A 250 -2.79 -3.64 2.80
CA PHE A 250 -3.14 -4.89 2.17
C PHE A 250 -2.70 -6.07 3.02
N TYR A 251 -3.49 -7.14 3.00
CA TYR A 251 -3.21 -8.37 3.71
C TYR A 251 -3.44 -9.55 2.79
N LYS A 252 -2.40 -10.35 2.59
CA LYS A 252 -2.45 -11.61 1.86
C LYS A 252 -2.39 -12.76 2.86
N TYR A 253 -3.25 -13.75 2.68
CA TYR A 253 -3.26 -14.97 3.47
C TYR A 253 -3.37 -16.19 2.57
N ASP A 254 -2.40 -17.09 2.69
CA ASP A 254 -2.35 -18.40 2.03
C ASP A 254 -2.70 -19.49 3.03
N PHE A 255 -3.85 -20.15 2.85
CA PHE A 255 -4.39 -21.18 3.74
C PHE A 255 -4.06 -22.57 3.20
N TYR A 256 -3.01 -23.19 3.74
CA TYR A 256 -2.64 -24.57 3.44
C TYR A 256 -3.42 -25.53 4.31
N TYR A 257 -4.14 -26.46 3.69
CA TYR A 257 -4.96 -27.42 4.41
C TYR A 257 -4.25 -28.75 4.65
N ARG A 258 -3.93 -29.03 5.92
CA ARG A 258 -3.24 -30.23 6.42
C ARG A 258 -4.22 -31.22 7.07
N GLY A 259 -5.44 -31.30 6.54
CA GLY A 259 -6.46 -32.28 6.96
C GLY A 259 -6.55 -33.47 6.01
N ASN A 260 -7.20 -34.55 6.46
CA ASN A 260 -7.32 -35.80 5.70
C ASN A 260 -8.62 -35.91 4.87
N TRP A 261 -9.58 -35.03 5.11
CA TRP A 261 -10.89 -35.04 4.48
C TRP A 261 -11.18 -33.69 3.86
N PRO A 262 -11.87 -33.60 2.70
CA PRO A 262 -12.25 -32.32 2.12
C PRO A 262 -12.88 -31.37 3.13
N PHE A 263 -12.38 -30.14 3.17
CA PHE A 263 -12.97 -29.05 3.93
C PHE A 263 -13.99 -28.37 3.03
N THR A 264 -15.27 -28.67 3.26
CA THR A 264 -16.40 -28.30 2.40
C THR A 264 -17.28 -27.24 3.05
N ASP A 265 -18.16 -26.60 2.28
CA ASP A 265 -19.00 -25.50 2.75
C ASP A 265 -18.16 -24.43 3.47
N VAL A 266 -16.97 -24.12 2.95
CA VAL A 266 -16.04 -23.21 3.61
C VAL A 266 -16.48 -21.78 3.35
N TYR A 267 -16.60 -21.02 4.43
CA TYR A 267 -16.69 -19.57 4.38
C TYR A 267 -15.47 -19.00 5.07
N MET A 268 -14.97 -17.92 4.49
CA MET A 268 -14.01 -17.03 5.15
C MET A 268 -14.70 -15.72 5.45
N ALA A 269 -14.28 -15.06 6.51
CA ALA A 269 -14.80 -13.73 6.82
C ALA A 269 -13.79 -12.87 7.54
N ILE A 270 -13.93 -11.56 7.38
CA ILE A 270 -13.27 -10.57 8.20
C ILE A 270 -14.27 -10.15 9.27
N PHE A 271 -13.94 -10.38 10.53
CA PHE A 271 -14.60 -9.71 11.65
C PHE A 271 -13.93 -8.36 11.88
N ALA A 272 -14.73 -7.33 12.11
CA ALA A 272 -14.27 -5.99 12.38
C ALA A 272 -15.05 -5.35 13.55
N ASP A 273 -14.30 -4.65 14.38
CA ASP A 273 -14.74 -3.76 15.46
C ASP A 273 -14.07 -2.40 15.18
N PRO A 274 -14.72 -1.51 14.42
CA PRO A 274 -14.09 -0.31 13.89
C PRO A 274 -13.65 0.75 14.87
N ASP A 275 -14.57 1.30 15.66
CA ASP A 275 -14.30 2.50 16.44
C ASP A 275 -13.58 3.54 15.55
N LEU A 276 -14.24 4.00 14.47
CA LEU A 276 -13.62 4.95 13.52
C LEU A 276 -13.49 6.32 14.20
N GLY A 277 -12.38 6.51 14.91
CA GLY A 277 -12.24 7.62 15.84
C GLY A 277 -13.11 7.40 17.08
N ASN A 278 -14.18 8.16 17.22
CA ASN A 278 -15.17 7.96 18.28
C ASN A 278 -16.12 6.81 17.90
N PHE A 279 -16.15 5.77 18.71
CA PHE A 279 -17.02 4.63 18.47
C PHE A 279 -18.51 4.95 18.63
N GLN A 280 -18.88 6.09 19.22
CA GLN A 280 -20.28 6.39 19.59
C GLN A 280 -21.13 6.84 18.40
N ASP A 281 -20.50 7.32 17.32
CA ASP A 281 -21.10 7.87 16.12
C ASP A 281 -20.86 6.99 14.88
N ASP A 282 -20.42 5.74 15.06
CA ASP A 282 -20.23 4.78 13.98
C ASP A 282 -21.55 4.33 13.32
N TRP A 283 -21.56 4.43 11.99
CA TRP A 283 -22.48 3.77 11.07
C TRP A 283 -21.77 2.81 10.13
N LEU A 284 -22.52 1.82 9.63
CA LEU A 284 -22.02 0.81 8.69
C LEU A 284 -22.73 0.85 7.35
N GLY A 285 -22.10 0.27 6.33
CA GLY A 285 -22.72 0.03 5.05
C GLY A 285 -22.03 -1.07 4.25
N SER A 286 -22.69 -1.51 3.18
CA SER A 286 -22.09 -2.41 2.20
C SER A 286 -22.33 -1.91 0.78
N ASP A 287 -21.37 -2.16 -0.11
CA ASP A 287 -21.51 -1.97 -1.54
C ASP A 287 -21.34 -3.33 -2.22
N THR A 288 -22.44 -3.91 -2.69
CA THR A 288 -22.44 -5.25 -3.29
C THR A 288 -21.86 -5.28 -4.70
N THR A 289 -21.67 -4.12 -5.35
CA THR A 289 -21.09 -4.03 -6.68
C THR A 289 -19.56 -4.04 -6.60
N LEU A 290 -19.01 -3.20 -5.71
CA LEU A 290 -17.57 -3.19 -5.46
C LEU A 290 -17.15 -4.42 -4.66
N GLY A 291 -18.00 -4.89 -3.74
CA GLY A 291 -17.67 -5.98 -2.81
C GLY A 291 -17.15 -5.46 -1.47
N VAL A 292 -17.52 -4.24 -1.09
CA VAL A 292 -16.94 -3.50 0.04
C VAL A 292 -17.90 -3.49 1.22
N GLY A 293 -17.39 -3.78 2.43
CA GLY A 293 -18.04 -3.44 3.69
C GLY A 293 -17.36 -2.23 4.32
N TYR A 294 -18.08 -1.28 4.89
CA TYR A 294 -17.47 -0.03 5.38
C TYR A 294 -18.09 0.52 6.66
N VAL A 295 -17.30 1.33 7.35
CA VAL A 295 -17.68 2.18 8.48
C VAL A 295 -17.50 3.67 8.11
N TRP A 296 -18.37 4.51 8.65
CA TRP A 296 -18.38 5.96 8.48
C TRP A 296 -19.15 6.62 9.63
N ASN A 297 -18.89 7.91 9.89
CA ASN A 297 -19.52 8.63 11.00
C ASN A 297 -20.93 9.13 10.63
N ALA A 298 -21.82 9.10 11.60
CA ALA A 298 -23.24 9.43 11.44
C ALA A 298 -23.52 10.92 11.18
N ASP A 299 -22.59 11.77 11.57
CA ASP A 299 -22.60 13.19 11.24
C ASP A 299 -21.19 13.66 10.80
N ASN A 300 -21.03 14.97 10.67
CA ASN A 300 -19.82 15.58 10.15
C ASN A 300 -18.79 15.94 11.22
N ASP A 301 -18.99 15.59 12.49
CA ASP A 301 -18.05 15.90 13.58
C ASP A 301 -17.76 14.65 14.40
N ASP A 302 -16.63 14.01 14.15
CA ASP A 302 -16.17 12.89 14.96
C ASP A 302 -15.51 13.41 16.25
N GLU A 303 -16.29 13.42 17.34
CA GLU A 303 -15.95 14.19 18.53
C GLU A 303 -14.92 13.50 19.44
N THR A 304 -14.68 14.11 20.60
CA THR A 304 -13.72 13.67 21.64
C THR A 304 -12.25 13.85 21.25
N SER A 305 -11.34 13.53 22.18
CA SER A 305 -9.90 13.58 21.92
C SER A 305 -9.39 12.44 21.02
N TRP A 306 -10.25 11.46 20.73
CA TRP A 306 -9.94 10.27 19.96
C TRP A 306 -10.60 10.27 18.58
N GLY A 307 -11.55 11.18 18.34
CA GLY A 307 -12.16 11.38 17.04
C GLY A 307 -11.27 12.11 16.04
N TYR A 308 -11.66 12.01 14.79
CA TYR A 308 -11.05 12.61 13.62
C TYR A 308 -11.43 14.08 13.39
N GLY A 309 -12.42 14.59 14.12
CA GLY A 309 -12.99 15.93 13.94
C GLY A 309 -13.83 16.06 12.67
N SER A 310 -13.99 17.30 12.20
CA SER A 310 -14.81 17.65 11.04
C SER A 310 -13.97 18.04 9.81
N PRO A 311 -14.14 17.43 8.63
CA PRO A 311 -14.99 16.27 8.36
C PRO A 311 -14.30 14.94 8.71
N PRO A 312 -15.06 13.93 9.14
CA PRO A 312 -14.53 12.61 9.48
C PRO A 312 -14.28 11.75 8.23
N PRO A 313 -13.38 10.75 8.30
CA PRO A 313 -13.11 9.84 7.20
C PRO A 313 -14.15 8.72 7.07
N ALA A 314 -13.95 7.82 6.10
CA ALA A 314 -14.57 6.51 6.03
C ALA A 314 -13.47 5.43 5.89
N LEU A 315 -13.74 4.23 6.41
CA LEU A 315 -12.86 3.06 6.25
C LEU A 315 -13.64 1.90 5.63
N GLY A 316 -13.15 1.40 4.50
CA GLY A 316 -13.70 0.25 3.78
C GLY A 316 -12.81 -0.99 3.82
N PHE A 317 -13.45 -2.13 3.60
CA PHE A 317 -12.87 -3.46 3.59
C PHE A 317 -13.26 -4.10 2.27
N ASP A 318 -12.28 -4.51 1.48
CA ASP A 318 -12.50 -5.09 0.16
C ASP A 318 -11.75 -6.40 -0.02
N PHE A 319 -12.42 -7.44 -0.49
CA PHE A 319 -11.76 -8.65 -0.98
C PHE A 319 -11.24 -8.39 -2.39
N ILE A 320 -10.08 -7.73 -2.46
CA ILE A 320 -9.33 -7.46 -3.69
C ILE A 320 -9.10 -8.75 -4.51
N GLN A 321 -8.82 -9.84 -3.81
CA GLN A 321 -8.82 -11.20 -4.33
C GLN A 321 -9.49 -12.11 -3.30
N GLY A 322 -10.72 -12.54 -3.53
CA GLY A 322 -11.32 -13.60 -2.72
C GLY A 322 -10.95 -15.01 -3.19
N PRO A 323 -11.42 -16.04 -2.46
CA PRO A 323 -11.12 -17.43 -2.76
C PRO A 323 -11.64 -17.83 -4.15
N ILE A 324 -10.95 -18.76 -4.79
CA ILE A 324 -11.36 -19.24 -6.12
C ILE A 324 -12.36 -20.38 -6.01
N VAL A 325 -13.35 -20.42 -6.90
CA VAL A 325 -14.29 -21.53 -7.02
C VAL A 325 -14.38 -22.02 -8.46
N PRO A 326 -14.62 -23.34 -8.68
CA PRO A 326 -14.84 -23.85 -10.02
C PRO A 326 -15.97 -23.10 -10.74
N SER A 327 -15.68 -22.60 -11.93
CA SER A 327 -16.61 -21.87 -12.79
C SER A 327 -16.17 -22.08 -14.26
N PRO A 328 -16.66 -23.15 -14.91
CA PRO A 328 -16.22 -23.48 -16.27
C PRO A 328 -16.42 -22.33 -17.26
N GLY A 329 -15.37 -21.99 -18.00
CA GLY A 329 -15.35 -20.87 -18.95
C GLY A 329 -14.98 -19.51 -18.37
N ASP A 330 -14.83 -19.39 -17.04
CA ASP A 330 -14.27 -18.19 -16.40
C ASP A 330 -12.77 -18.34 -16.14
N SER A 331 -12.13 -17.26 -15.70
CA SER A 331 -10.75 -17.25 -15.22
C SER A 331 -10.66 -16.52 -13.87
N ALA A 332 -9.90 -17.07 -12.93
CA ALA A 332 -9.59 -16.42 -11.66
C ALA A 332 -8.16 -15.93 -11.66
N LYS A 333 -7.89 -14.75 -11.09
CA LYS A 333 -6.54 -14.27 -10.83
C LYS A 333 -6.12 -14.65 -9.42
N VAL A 334 -4.96 -15.28 -9.25
CA VAL A 334 -4.37 -15.64 -7.96
C VAL A 334 -2.92 -15.19 -7.98
N SER A 335 -2.58 -14.17 -7.20
CA SER A 335 -1.29 -13.48 -7.34
C SER A 335 -1.06 -13.07 -8.80
N THR A 336 0.05 -13.48 -9.44
CA THR A 336 0.41 -13.15 -10.82
C THR A 336 -0.20 -14.10 -11.86
N GLU A 337 -0.92 -15.15 -11.43
CA GLU A 337 -1.38 -16.21 -12.33
C GLU A 337 -2.88 -16.18 -12.62
N TRP A 338 -3.24 -16.57 -13.85
CA TRP A 338 -4.62 -16.78 -14.27
C TRP A 338 -4.97 -18.27 -14.28
N VAL A 339 -5.90 -18.67 -13.40
CA VAL A 339 -6.42 -20.03 -13.28
C VAL A 339 -7.69 -20.18 -14.12
N GLN A 340 -7.61 -20.98 -15.18
CA GLN A 340 -8.73 -21.28 -16.08
C GLN A 340 -9.79 -22.18 -15.44
N ASP A 341 -11.06 -21.98 -15.81
CA ASP A 341 -12.24 -22.70 -15.29
C ASP A 341 -12.53 -22.44 -13.79
N PHE A 342 -12.03 -21.32 -13.28
CA PHE A 342 -12.30 -20.82 -11.94
C PHE A 342 -12.72 -19.36 -11.99
N LYS A 343 -13.31 -18.86 -10.90
CA LYS A 343 -13.51 -17.42 -10.67
C LYS A 343 -13.18 -17.06 -9.22
N ASN A 344 -12.71 -15.84 -8.98
CA ASN A 344 -12.63 -15.28 -7.64
C ASN A 344 -14.03 -14.96 -7.12
N LEU A 345 -14.30 -15.31 -5.86
CA LEU A 345 -15.44 -14.78 -5.14
C LEU A 345 -15.14 -13.36 -4.62
N LYS A 346 -16.15 -12.50 -4.59
CA LYS A 346 -16.12 -11.24 -3.85
C LYS A 346 -16.77 -11.41 -2.47
N MET A 347 -17.16 -10.32 -1.81
CA MET A 347 -18.08 -10.35 -0.68
C MET A 347 -19.39 -11.06 -1.06
N THR A 348 -19.75 -12.09 -0.29
CA THR A 348 -20.98 -12.89 -0.45
C THR A 348 -21.98 -12.68 0.68
N SER A 349 -21.54 -12.05 1.78
CA SER A 349 -22.41 -11.59 2.86
C SER A 349 -21.77 -10.44 3.64
N PHE A 350 -22.62 -9.59 4.22
CA PHE A 350 -22.26 -8.53 5.15
C PHE A 350 -23.31 -8.49 6.26
N LEU A 351 -22.90 -8.83 7.48
CA LEU A 351 -23.77 -8.87 8.65
C LEU A 351 -23.24 -7.92 9.73
N PHE A 352 -24.05 -6.93 10.09
CA PHE A 352 -23.87 -6.10 11.27
C PHE A 352 -24.54 -6.75 12.48
N TYR A 353 -23.89 -6.67 13.65
CA TYR A 353 -24.48 -7.06 14.92
C TYR A 353 -24.04 -6.10 16.06
N GLN A 354 -24.83 -6.05 17.12
CA GLN A 354 -24.54 -5.22 18.30
C GLN A 354 -23.69 -5.97 19.33
N GLY A 355 -22.88 -5.21 20.08
CA GLY A 355 -22.23 -5.73 21.28
C GLY A 355 -23.26 -6.12 22.36
N GLY A 356 -22.96 -7.18 23.11
CA GLY A 356 -23.76 -7.61 24.27
C GLY A 356 -24.51 -8.94 24.10
N ALA A 357 -25.45 -9.21 25.00
CA ALA A 357 -26.18 -10.48 25.08
C ALA A 357 -27.62 -10.34 24.58
N CYS A 358 -27.84 -10.57 23.28
CA CYS A 358 -29.16 -10.63 22.64
C CYS A 358 -29.16 -11.61 21.45
N GLU A 359 -30.34 -11.87 20.86
CA GLU A 359 -30.53 -12.84 19.75
C GLU A 359 -29.75 -12.47 18.47
N PHE A 360 -29.44 -11.19 18.28
CA PHE A 360 -28.71 -10.62 17.15
C PHE A 360 -27.43 -9.89 17.58
N CYS A 361 -26.86 -10.28 18.72
CA CYS A 361 -25.63 -9.71 19.28
C CYS A 361 -24.45 -10.70 19.15
N GLU A 362 -23.46 -10.62 20.04
CA GLU A 362 -22.23 -11.42 20.02
C GLU A 362 -22.46 -12.94 19.84
N PRO A 363 -21.85 -13.59 18.83
CA PRO A 363 -21.90 -15.04 18.70
C PRO A 363 -21.07 -15.71 19.81
N SER A 364 -21.50 -16.90 20.24
CA SER A 364 -20.88 -17.64 21.36
C SER A 364 -20.50 -19.08 20.98
N THR A 365 -21.19 -19.69 20.02
CA THR A 365 -20.93 -21.08 19.59
C THR A 365 -20.37 -21.13 18.17
N ALA A 366 -19.72 -22.24 17.80
CA ALA A 366 -19.23 -22.46 16.44
C ALA A 366 -20.30 -22.24 15.36
N LEU A 367 -21.53 -22.73 15.60
CA LEU A 367 -22.64 -22.58 14.67
C LEU A 367 -23.07 -21.12 14.52
N GLU A 368 -23.07 -20.35 15.60
CA GLU A 368 -23.44 -18.93 15.56
C GLU A 368 -22.41 -18.09 14.79
N HIS A 369 -21.12 -18.29 15.02
CA HIS A 369 -20.06 -17.63 14.24
C HIS A 369 -20.19 -18.01 12.75
N TYR A 370 -20.37 -19.31 12.46
CA TYR A 370 -20.55 -19.81 11.12
C TYR A 370 -21.85 -19.30 10.45
N ASN A 371 -22.90 -18.99 11.20
CA ASN A 371 -24.09 -18.32 10.65
C ASN A 371 -23.78 -16.88 10.25
N TYR A 372 -23.03 -16.15 11.07
CA TYR A 372 -22.66 -14.75 10.79
C TYR A 372 -21.82 -14.63 9.53
N MET A 373 -20.84 -15.51 9.34
CA MET A 373 -20.03 -15.61 8.12
C MET A 373 -20.83 -15.85 6.83
N ARG A 374 -22.09 -16.29 6.96
CA ARG A 374 -23.00 -16.62 5.87
C ARG A 374 -24.16 -15.64 5.74
N GLY A 375 -24.10 -14.50 6.43
CA GLY A 375 -25.17 -13.50 6.43
C GLY A 375 -26.47 -14.00 7.09
N ARG A 376 -26.37 -14.75 8.19
CA ARG A 376 -27.52 -15.29 8.92
C ARG A 376 -27.42 -14.99 10.41
N TRP A 377 -28.57 -14.81 11.07
CA TRP A 377 -28.64 -14.63 12.51
C TRP A 377 -28.16 -15.87 13.27
N ARG A 378 -27.96 -15.73 14.59
CA ARG A 378 -27.43 -16.79 15.47
C ARG A 378 -28.22 -18.09 15.36
N ASP A 379 -29.54 -17.99 15.21
CA ASP A 379 -30.47 -19.11 15.05
C ASP A 379 -30.54 -19.69 13.62
N GLY A 380 -29.82 -19.11 12.66
CA GLY A 380 -29.77 -19.51 11.26
C GLY A 380 -30.83 -18.87 10.37
N LYS A 381 -31.74 -18.05 10.92
CA LYS A 381 -32.70 -17.27 10.11
C LYS A 381 -31.97 -16.29 9.21
N CYS A 382 -32.57 -16.00 8.06
CA CYS A 382 -32.04 -14.99 7.16
C CYS A 382 -32.21 -13.58 7.76
N ILE A 383 -31.32 -12.67 7.39
CA ILE A 383 -31.55 -11.24 7.55
C ILE A 383 -32.64 -10.83 6.57
N THR A 384 -33.49 -9.87 6.95
CA THR A 384 -34.57 -9.34 6.12
C THR A 384 -34.26 -7.92 5.67
N VAL A 385 -34.68 -7.56 4.45
CA VAL A 385 -34.48 -6.21 3.89
C VAL A 385 -35.28 -5.18 4.70
N GLY A 386 -34.63 -4.07 5.04
CA GLY A 386 -35.20 -2.91 5.72
C GLY A 386 -35.06 -2.94 7.24
N GLY A 387 -35.40 -1.82 7.85
CA GLY A 387 -35.35 -1.59 9.29
C GLY A 387 -33.92 -1.41 9.82
N PRO A 388 -33.80 -0.96 11.07
CA PRO A 388 -32.52 -0.61 11.68
C PRO A 388 -31.62 -1.81 11.98
N TYR A 389 -32.17 -3.02 11.98
CA TYR A 389 -31.43 -4.24 12.32
C TYR A 389 -31.62 -5.37 11.31
N GLY A 390 -32.46 -5.20 10.28
CA GLY A 390 -32.76 -6.30 9.34
C GLY A 390 -33.47 -7.51 9.95
N ILE A 391 -34.25 -7.31 11.02
CA ILE A 391 -34.97 -8.37 11.75
C ILE A 391 -36.46 -8.26 11.49
N ASP A 392 -37.03 -9.27 10.83
CA ASP A 392 -38.47 -9.42 10.54
C ASP A 392 -39.16 -8.15 9.99
N PHE A 393 -38.40 -7.25 9.36
CA PHE A 393 -38.92 -5.97 8.86
C PHE A 393 -39.71 -6.18 7.57
N SER A 394 -39.24 -7.12 6.74
CA SER A 394 -39.92 -7.55 5.53
C SER A 394 -39.85 -9.07 5.37
N LEU A 395 -40.59 -9.61 4.40
CA LEU A 395 -40.53 -11.04 4.05
C LEU A 395 -39.38 -11.37 3.08
N LYS A 396 -38.54 -10.40 2.73
CA LYS A 396 -37.46 -10.56 1.75
C LYS A 396 -36.15 -10.87 2.47
N CYS A 397 -35.69 -12.13 2.37
CA CYS A 397 -34.36 -12.51 2.83
C CYS A 397 -33.25 -11.83 2.00
N THR A 398 -32.13 -11.54 2.64
CA THR A 398 -30.90 -11.01 2.04
C THR A 398 -29.68 -11.50 2.83
N TYR A 399 -28.49 -11.33 2.25
CA TYR A 399 -27.20 -11.62 2.87
C TYR A 399 -26.38 -10.37 3.17
N PHE A 400 -26.86 -9.20 2.75
CA PHE A 400 -26.14 -7.93 2.82
C PHE A 400 -27.00 -6.93 3.60
N MET A 401 -26.48 -6.44 4.71
CA MET A 401 -27.07 -5.33 5.46
C MET A 401 -26.61 -4.00 4.88
N PHE A 402 -27.53 -3.04 4.86
CA PHE A 402 -27.30 -1.67 4.43
C PHE A 402 -26.61 -1.51 3.05
N PRO A 403 -27.14 -2.14 1.98
CA PRO A 403 -26.55 -2.04 0.63
C PRO A 403 -26.87 -0.71 -0.08
N GLY A 404 -27.75 0.13 0.48
CA GLY A 404 -28.10 1.42 -0.10
C GLY A 404 -26.93 2.39 0.00
N ASP A 405 -26.65 3.11 -1.08
CA ASP A 405 -25.59 4.11 -1.06
C ASP A 405 -26.03 5.35 -0.25
N PRO A 406 -25.39 5.68 0.90
CA PRO A 406 -25.63 6.96 1.57
C PRO A 406 -25.22 8.14 0.66
N SER A 407 -24.36 7.82 -0.32
CA SER A 407 -23.86 8.59 -1.45
C SER A 407 -24.82 9.41 -2.28
N ALA A 408 -25.89 8.73 -2.67
CA ALA A 408 -26.32 8.85 -4.06
C ALA A 408 -27.28 10.01 -4.36
N SER A 409 -27.44 10.96 -3.43
CA SER A 409 -28.03 12.26 -3.76
C SER A 409 -27.69 13.32 -2.72
N ASP A 410 -27.60 14.56 -3.18
CA ASP A 410 -27.26 15.77 -2.42
C ASP A 410 -28.20 16.07 -1.23
N ASP A 411 -29.27 15.29 -1.01
CA ASP A 411 -30.25 15.49 0.08
C ASP A 411 -30.98 14.21 0.56
N THR A 412 -30.74 13.01 -0.01
CA THR A 412 -31.42 11.77 0.44
C THR A 412 -30.53 10.52 0.40
N CYS A 413 -30.46 9.83 1.53
CA CYS A 413 -29.87 8.51 1.61
C CYS A 413 -30.69 7.46 0.86
N GLN A 414 -30.05 6.57 0.10
CA GLN A 414 -30.77 5.48 -0.56
C GLN A 414 -31.41 4.53 0.43
N TYR A 415 -32.51 3.91 -0.01
CA TYR A 415 -33.23 2.95 0.80
C TYR A 415 -32.34 1.80 1.26
N TRP A 416 -32.45 1.57 2.56
CA TRP A 416 -31.73 0.62 3.36
C TRP A 416 -30.25 0.91 3.40
N SER A 417 -29.96 2.11 3.91
CA SER A 417 -28.70 2.59 4.47
C SER A 417 -28.94 2.98 5.94
N GLU A 418 -27.90 3.23 6.73
CA GLU A 418 -28.09 3.59 8.14
C GLU A 418 -28.71 4.98 8.37
N CYS A 419 -28.71 5.87 7.36
CA CYS A 419 -29.46 7.14 7.35
C CYS A 419 -30.83 7.05 6.63
N ASN A 420 -31.22 5.86 6.15
CA ASN A 420 -32.57 5.62 5.61
C ASN A 420 -32.93 4.15 5.71
N SER A 421 -33.07 3.67 6.95
CA SER A 421 -33.21 2.25 7.26
C SER A 421 -34.53 1.65 6.80
N ASP A 422 -35.60 2.45 6.71
CA ASP A 422 -36.95 1.98 6.40
C ASP A 422 -37.54 2.51 5.07
N GLY A 423 -36.81 3.36 4.36
CA GLY A 423 -37.23 3.96 3.10
C GLY A 423 -38.02 5.25 3.27
N THR A 424 -38.14 5.77 4.50
CA THR A 424 -38.85 7.01 4.83
C THR A 424 -37.94 8.10 5.41
N GLY A 425 -36.62 7.89 5.38
CA GLY A 425 -35.62 8.80 5.95
C GLY A 425 -35.37 8.59 7.44
N THR A 426 -35.69 7.40 7.97
CA THR A 426 -35.43 7.08 9.38
C THR A 426 -34.00 6.60 9.57
N ASP A 427 -33.23 7.37 10.32
CA ASP A 427 -31.87 7.02 10.75
C ASP A 427 -31.86 5.88 11.76
N THR A 428 -30.80 5.08 11.71
CA THR A 428 -30.43 4.17 12.79
C THR A 428 -29.65 4.93 13.86
N ARG A 429 -29.78 4.50 15.11
CA ARG A 429 -29.01 5.11 16.19
C ARG A 429 -27.53 4.69 16.07
N PRO A 430 -26.58 5.62 15.88
CA PRO A 430 -25.18 5.27 15.88
C PRO A 430 -24.71 4.84 17.26
N SER A 431 -23.67 4.01 17.29
CA SER A 431 -23.09 3.40 18.48
C SER A 431 -21.90 2.55 18.05
N ASP A 432 -21.18 2.00 19.01
CA ASP A 432 -20.17 0.96 18.83
C ASP A 432 -20.70 -0.21 17.96
N ARG A 433 -20.16 -0.38 16.73
CA ARG A 433 -20.63 -1.34 15.73
C ARG A 433 -19.63 -2.46 15.49
N ARG A 434 -20.14 -3.67 15.22
CA ARG A 434 -19.34 -4.80 14.73
C ARG A 434 -19.96 -5.37 13.47
N PHE A 435 -19.12 -5.86 12.56
CA PHE A 435 -19.60 -6.59 11.41
C PHE A 435 -18.75 -7.81 11.06
N VAL A 436 -19.34 -8.68 10.25
CA VAL A 436 -18.69 -9.82 9.61
C VAL A 436 -18.91 -9.70 8.11
N MET A 437 -17.81 -9.57 7.36
CA MET A 437 -17.82 -9.58 5.90
C MET A 437 -17.36 -10.94 5.39
N GLY A 438 -18.27 -11.73 4.82
CA GLY A 438 -18.02 -13.13 4.46
C GLY A 438 -17.90 -13.38 2.95
N THR A 439 -17.06 -14.35 2.57
CA THR A 439 -16.90 -14.87 1.21
C THR A 439 -16.97 -16.41 1.20
N GLY A 440 -17.80 -16.97 0.31
CA GLY A 440 -18.03 -18.43 0.20
C GLY A 440 -19.40 -18.79 -0.41
N PRO A 441 -19.76 -20.08 -0.49
CA PRO A 441 -18.97 -21.21 -0.05
C PRO A 441 -17.90 -21.62 -1.06
N PHE A 442 -16.84 -22.26 -0.59
CA PHE A 442 -15.86 -22.97 -1.41
C PHE A 442 -15.41 -24.27 -0.73
N THR A 443 -14.50 -25.01 -1.36
CA THR A 443 -13.92 -26.26 -0.84
C THR A 443 -12.40 -26.16 -0.87
N ILE A 444 -11.73 -26.72 0.14
CA ILE A 444 -10.28 -26.97 0.14
C ILE A 444 -10.06 -28.48 0.30
N ASP A 445 -9.46 -29.12 -0.70
CA ASP A 445 -9.15 -30.55 -0.63
C ASP A 445 -7.84 -30.79 0.14
N PRO A 446 -7.64 -31.99 0.73
CA PRO A 446 -6.39 -32.34 1.42
C PRO A 446 -5.14 -32.05 0.58
N GLY A 447 -4.23 -31.24 1.11
CA GLY A 447 -2.99 -30.87 0.43
C GLY A 447 -3.11 -29.65 -0.50
N ASP A 448 -4.33 -29.16 -0.75
CA ASP A 448 -4.54 -27.91 -1.50
C ASP A 448 -4.46 -26.69 -0.57
N PHE A 449 -4.48 -25.51 -1.19
CA PHE A 449 -4.54 -24.24 -0.50
C PHE A 449 -5.58 -23.30 -1.11
N GLN A 450 -5.93 -22.25 -0.37
CA GLN A 450 -6.68 -21.10 -0.88
C GLN A 450 -5.96 -19.82 -0.50
N GLN A 451 -5.96 -18.85 -1.41
CA GLN A 451 -5.36 -17.54 -1.19
C GLN A 451 -6.44 -16.46 -1.19
N ILE A 452 -6.33 -15.53 -0.25
CA ILE A 452 -7.07 -14.27 -0.28
C ILE A 452 -6.12 -13.09 -0.18
N VAL A 453 -6.55 -11.98 -0.78
CA VAL A 453 -5.98 -10.65 -0.58
C VAL A 453 -7.13 -9.71 -0.25
N TYR A 454 -7.01 -8.97 0.84
CA TYR A 454 -7.96 -7.91 1.15
C TYR A 454 -7.27 -6.59 1.49
N GLY A 455 -7.96 -5.50 1.20
CA GLY A 455 -7.53 -4.13 1.46
C GLY A 455 -8.36 -3.48 2.55
N LEU A 456 -7.71 -2.66 3.38
CA LEU A 456 -8.35 -1.68 4.26
C LEU A 456 -8.12 -0.28 3.67
N VAL A 457 -9.18 0.29 3.10
CA VAL A 457 -9.14 1.52 2.31
C VAL A 457 -9.68 2.69 3.13
N TRP A 458 -8.84 3.68 3.39
CA TRP A 458 -9.21 4.87 4.16
C TRP A 458 -9.26 6.08 3.24
N ALA A 459 -10.31 6.88 3.34
CA ALA A 459 -10.41 8.15 2.63
C ALA A 459 -11.15 9.21 3.45
N ARG A 460 -10.88 10.48 3.14
CA ARG A 460 -11.55 11.62 3.77
C ARG A 460 -12.08 12.61 2.73
N GLY A 461 -13.35 12.92 2.85
CA GLY A 461 -14.12 13.85 2.05
C GLY A 461 -14.16 15.28 2.60
N THR A 462 -14.98 16.11 1.96
CA THR A 462 -15.41 17.41 2.48
C THR A 462 -16.49 17.28 3.55
N ASP A 463 -17.19 16.15 3.56
CA ASP A 463 -18.10 15.73 4.61
C ASP A 463 -18.12 14.19 4.76
N ASN A 464 -18.89 13.68 5.72
CA ASN A 464 -19.01 12.23 6.00
C ASN A 464 -19.59 11.43 4.81
N PHE A 465 -20.43 12.04 3.98
CA PHE A 465 -20.98 11.42 2.77
C PHE A 465 -19.93 11.34 1.65
N ASP A 466 -19.23 12.45 1.37
CA ASP A 466 -18.10 12.51 0.44
C ASP A 466 -16.97 11.57 0.86
N SER A 467 -16.75 11.38 2.17
CA SER A 467 -15.80 10.37 2.67
C SER A 467 -16.15 8.96 2.21
N VAL A 468 -17.43 8.59 2.20
CA VAL A 468 -17.87 7.28 1.68
C VAL A 468 -17.60 7.16 0.17
N GLN A 469 -17.89 8.21 -0.61
CA GLN A 469 -17.64 8.18 -2.06
C GLN A 469 -16.14 8.09 -2.38
N LYS A 470 -15.30 8.88 -1.72
CA LYS A 470 -13.85 8.80 -1.90
C LYS A 470 -13.29 7.45 -1.48
N MET A 471 -13.81 6.85 -0.42
CA MET A 471 -13.39 5.52 0.02
C MET A 471 -13.76 4.45 -1.03
N LYS A 472 -14.95 4.53 -1.63
CA LYS A 472 -15.33 3.66 -2.75
C LYS A 472 -14.42 3.84 -3.96
N GLY A 473 -14.05 5.08 -4.29
CA GLY A 473 -13.04 5.40 -5.30
C GLY A 473 -11.68 4.77 -4.99
N ALA A 474 -11.19 4.93 -3.77
CA ALA A 474 -9.95 4.33 -3.29
C ALA A 474 -9.96 2.79 -3.38
N SER A 475 -11.10 2.15 -3.10
CA SER A 475 -11.27 0.70 -3.28
C SER A 475 -11.10 0.26 -4.74
N ALA A 476 -11.68 1.02 -5.69
CA ALA A 476 -11.51 0.73 -7.11
C ALA A 476 -10.05 0.90 -7.56
N VAL A 477 -9.33 1.90 -7.04
CA VAL A 477 -7.90 2.09 -7.30
C VAL A 477 -7.09 0.92 -6.71
N ALA A 478 -7.39 0.49 -5.48
CA ALA A 478 -6.75 -0.66 -4.85
C ALA A 478 -6.95 -1.96 -5.66
N GLN A 479 -8.14 -2.17 -6.22
CA GLN A 479 -8.41 -3.30 -7.14
C GLN A 479 -7.56 -3.19 -8.40
N ALA A 480 -7.49 -2.02 -9.03
CA ALA A 480 -6.67 -1.82 -10.24
C ALA A 480 -5.18 -2.08 -9.97
N VAL A 481 -4.67 -1.66 -8.82
CA VAL A 481 -3.28 -1.94 -8.40
C VAL A 481 -3.02 -3.44 -8.26
N TYR A 482 -3.98 -4.21 -7.75
CA TYR A 482 -3.87 -5.67 -7.73
C TYR A 482 -3.93 -6.28 -9.13
N ASP A 483 -4.75 -5.72 -10.03
CA ASP A 483 -4.89 -6.21 -11.41
C ASP A 483 -3.59 -6.09 -12.20
N ILE A 484 -2.67 -5.23 -11.78
CA ILE A 484 -1.28 -5.12 -12.30
C ILE A 484 -0.22 -5.73 -11.37
N ASP A 485 -0.60 -6.72 -10.55
CA ASP A 485 0.31 -7.50 -9.70
C ASP A 485 1.06 -6.67 -8.66
N PHE A 486 0.42 -5.60 -8.17
CA PHE A 486 1.03 -4.64 -7.25
C PHE A 486 2.28 -3.95 -7.80
N GLN A 487 2.54 -4.05 -9.11
CA GLN A 487 3.69 -3.44 -9.80
C GLN A 487 3.37 -2.00 -10.18
N ILE A 488 3.14 -1.15 -9.17
CA ILE A 488 3.04 0.30 -9.42
C ILE A 488 4.44 0.90 -9.60
N PRO A 489 4.63 1.80 -10.58
CA PRO A 489 5.84 2.60 -10.64
C PRO A 489 6.02 3.37 -9.33
N ALA A 490 7.26 3.42 -8.83
CA ALA A 490 7.57 4.28 -7.70
C ALA A 490 7.21 5.73 -8.08
N PRO A 491 6.48 6.48 -7.24
CA PRO A 491 6.14 7.88 -7.52
C PRO A 491 7.41 8.77 -7.44
N PRO A 492 7.32 10.08 -7.78
CA PRO A 492 8.43 10.98 -7.52
C PRO A 492 8.84 10.91 -6.05
N ALA A 493 10.11 10.61 -5.78
CA ALA A 493 10.61 10.52 -4.42
C ALA A 493 10.44 11.88 -3.70
N PRO A 494 10.17 11.84 -2.38
CA PRO A 494 9.92 13.05 -1.61
C PRO A 494 11.20 13.91 -1.55
N PRO A 495 11.09 15.24 -1.64
CA PRO A 495 12.25 16.11 -1.55
C PRO A 495 12.75 16.22 -0.10
N GLU A 496 14.04 16.43 0.11
CA GLU A 496 14.64 16.71 1.41
C GLU A 496 14.41 18.17 1.78
N VAL A 497 13.62 18.44 2.83
CA VAL A 497 13.21 19.80 3.20
C VAL A 497 13.98 20.27 4.44
N THR A 498 14.64 21.42 4.31
CA THR A 498 15.20 22.19 5.43
C THR A 498 14.33 23.42 5.72
N VAL A 499 14.21 23.80 6.98
CA VAL A 499 13.40 24.96 7.38
C VAL A 499 14.20 25.94 8.24
N THR A 500 14.19 27.21 7.84
CA THR A 500 14.87 28.32 8.50
C THR A 500 13.84 29.28 9.11
N ALA A 501 13.89 29.50 10.43
CA ALA A 501 13.01 30.43 11.13
C ALA A 501 13.49 31.89 10.97
N VAL A 502 12.58 32.81 10.62
CA VAL A 502 12.85 34.26 10.50
C VAL A 502 11.85 35.08 11.32
N ASP A 503 12.10 36.38 11.50
CA ASP A 503 11.19 37.25 12.24
C ASP A 503 9.84 37.37 11.50
N GLY A 504 8.77 36.85 12.09
CA GLY A 504 7.43 36.87 11.50
C GLY A 504 7.23 35.90 10.33
N GLY A 505 8.11 34.90 10.16
CA GLY A 505 8.03 33.99 9.02
C GLY A 505 8.92 32.75 9.11
N ALA A 506 8.91 31.96 8.04
CA ALA A 506 9.78 30.82 7.85
C ALA A 506 10.15 30.66 6.38
N ILE A 507 11.31 30.07 6.11
CA ILE A 507 11.75 29.72 4.76
C ILE A 507 11.92 28.22 4.72
N LEU A 508 11.23 27.60 3.79
CA LEU A 508 11.40 26.20 3.45
C LEU A 508 12.31 26.14 2.23
N GLU A 509 13.26 25.23 2.24
CA GLU A 509 14.20 24.98 1.15
C GLU A 509 14.22 23.47 0.93
N TRP A 510 14.29 23.01 -0.31
CA TRP A 510 14.31 21.59 -0.58
C TRP A 510 15.19 21.19 -1.75
N THR A 511 15.68 19.95 -1.69
CA THR A 511 16.53 19.35 -2.73
C THR A 511 16.15 17.89 -2.93
N ASN A 512 16.61 17.27 -4.01
CA ASN A 512 16.51 15.83 -4.20
C ASN A 512 17.89 15.20 -4.04
N SER A 513 17.99 14.12 -3.29
CA SER A 513 19.23 13.33 -3.18
C SER A 513 19.69 12.86 -4.58
N PRO A 514 21.00 12.79 -4.87
CA PRO A 514 21.54 12.20 -6.11
C PRO A 514 21.08 10.76 -6.40
N GLN A 515 20.60 10.04 -5.38
CA GLN A 515 20.10 8.67 -5.50
C GLN A 515 18.57 8.61 -5.72
N SER A 516 17.89 9.75 -5.65
CA SER A 516 16.44 9.88 -5.83
C SER A 516 16.04 9.64 -7.28
N ASN A 517 14.92 8.96 -7.52
CA ASN A 517 14.30 8.86 -8.86
C ASN A 517 13.73 10.21 -9.36
N ASN A 518 13.70 11.21 -8.49
CA ASN A 518 13.37 12.60 -8.80
C ASN A 518 14.60 13.51 -8.65
N PHE A 519 15.82 12.95 -8.60
CA PHE A 519 17.04 13.76 -8.65
C PHE A 519 16.98 14.64 -9.88
N LEU A 520 17.30 15.93 -9.70
CA LEU A 520 17.26 16.88 -10.80
C LEU A 520 15.89 16.93 -11.51
N GLU A 521 14.80 16.71 -10.76
CA GLU A 521 13.41 16.80 -11.27
C GLU A 521 13.21 15.96 -12.55
N SER A 522 14.00 14.88 -12.67
CA SER A 522 14.10 14.06 -13.87
C SER A 522 13.11 12.89 -13.88
N TYR A 523 12.18 12.89 -12.92
CA TYR A 523 11.23 11.80 -12.76
C TYR A 523 10.44 11.56 -14.04
N ARG A 524 10.47 10.31 -14.50
CA ARG A 524 9.79 9.86 -15.71
C ARG A 524 9.53 8.36 -15.62
N VAL A 525 8.27 7.94 -15.71
CA VAL A 525 7.87 6.53 -15.66
C VAL A 525 6.77 6.23 -16.66
N GLU A 526 6.55 4.94 -16.92
CA GLU A 526 5.40 4.46 -17.67
C GLU A 526 4.24 4.12 -16.72
N ASP A 527 3.08 4.74 -16.92
CA ASP A 527 1.80 4.49 -16.28
C ASP A 527 1.22 3.16 -16.80
N PRO A 528 1.18 2.11 -15.97
CA PRO A 528 0.65 0.81 -16.37
C PRO A 528 -0.86 0.82 -16.58
N PHE A 529 -1.57 1.89 -16.15
CA PHE A 529 -3.02 2.02 -16.29
C PHE A 529 -3.44 2.78 -17.55
N ALA A 530 -2.50 3.36 -18.28
CA ALA A 530 -2.79 4.16 -19.47
C ALA A 530 -2.75 3.30 -20.75
N PRO A 531 -3.52 3.66 -21.79
CA PRO A 531 -3.35 3.06 -23.11
C PRO A 531 -1.92 3.27 -23.62
N VAL A 532 -1.30 2.25 -24.23
CA VAL A 532 0.13 2.20 -24.64
C VAL A 532 0.63 3.43 -25.41
N ALA A 533 -0.24 4.16 -26.11
CA ALA A 533 0.15 5.36 -26.85
C ALA A 533 0.40 6.60 -25.97
N ASN A 534 -0.09 6.61 -24.73
CA ASN A 534 -0.18 7.78 -23.85
C ASN A 534 0.22 7.42 -22.40
N SER A 535 1.24 6.60 -22.21
CA SER A 535 1.57 6.01 -20.91
C SER A 535 2.62 6.79 -20.11
N ILE A 536 3.22 7.86 -20.61
CA ILE A 536 4.34 8.48 -19.89
C ILE A 536 3.84 9.46 -18.82
N VAL A 537 4.34 9.32 -17.59
CA VAL A 537 4.18 10.27 -16.47
C VAL A 537 5.51 10.95 -16.20
N GLU A 538 5.55 12.28 -16.19
CA GLU A 538 6.76 13.07 -15.99
C GLU A 538 6.59 14.07 -14.85
N PHE A 539 7.68 14.46 -14.21
CA PHE A 539 7.69 15.49 -13.18
C PHE A 539 6.97 16.76 -13.65
N GLU A 540 6.07 17.28 -12.81
CA GLU A 540 5.32 18.51 -13.11
C GLU A 540 5.63 19.63 -12.11
N GLY A 541 5.85 19.32 -10.82
CA GLY A 541 6.12 20.36 -9.84
C GLY A 541 6.15 19.94 -8.38
N TYR A 542 6.10 20.96 -7.51
CA TYR A 542 5.98 20.82 -6.06
C TYR A 542 4.74 21.53 -5.51
N GLU A 543 4.07 20.90 -4.55
CA GLU A 543 3.04 21.52 -3.71
C GLU A 543 3.62 21.84 -2.32
N VAL A 544 3.37 23.04 -1.82
CA VAL A 544 3.64 23.42 -0.42
C VAL A 544 2.33 23.45 0.34
N ILE A 545 2.25 22.65 1.40
CA ILE A 545 1.04 22.43 2.17
C ILE A 545 1.25 22.96 3.58
N GLN A 546 0.34 23.77 4.10
CA GLN A 546 0.33 24.20 5.49
C GLN A 546 -0.65 23.34 6.29
N TYR A 547 -0.20 22.84 7.44
CA TYR A 547 -1.02 22.06 8.36
C TYR A 547 -1.35 22.88 9.61
N SER A 548 -2.59 22.76 10.07
CA SER A 548 -3.07 23.40 11.30
C SER A 548 -2.40 22.87 12.56
N SER A 549 -1.86 21.64 12.52
CA SER A 549 -1.09 21.02 13.59
C SER A 549 -0.17 19.92 13.04
N ALA A 550 0.76 19.41 13.86
CA ALA A 550 1.57 18.24 13.51
C ALA A 550 0.73 16.99 13.18
N LEU A 551 -0.53 16.96 13.64
CA LEU A 551 -1.46 15.85 13.45
C LEU A 551 -2.42 16.06 12.29
N ASP A 552 -2.56 17.30 11.79
CA ASP A 552 -3.39 17.62 10.63
C ASP A 552 -2.73 17.04 9.38
N GLN A 553 -3.49 16.28 8.61
CA GLN A 553 -2.95 15.52 7.50
C GLN A 553 -3.62 15.79 6.16
N VAL A 554 -4.67 16.62 6.17
CA VAL A 554 -5.22 17.20 4.95
C VAL A 554 -4.39 18.40 4.58
N GLY A 555 -4.19 19.32 5.54
CA GLY A 555 -3.53 20.60 5.30
C GLY A 555 -4.25 21.43 4.25
N VAL A 556 -3.64 22.55 3.90
CA VAL A 556 -4.10 23.47 2.86
C VAL A 556 -2.91 23.78 1.97
N THR A 557 -3.03 23.54 0.67
CA THR A 557 -2.01 23.95 -0.30
C THR A 557 -1.89 25.47 -0.29
N VAL A 558 -0.72 25.98 0.08
CA VAL A 558 -0.41 27.41 0.18
C VAL A 558 0.44 27.91 -0.99
N ALA A 559 1.13 27.01 -1.70
CA ALA A 559 1.82 27.33 -2.95
C ALA A 559 1.95 26.09 -3.86
N VAL A 560 2.05 26.34 -5.17
CA VAL A 560 2.31 25.34 -6.21
C VAL A 560 3.37 25.91 -7.14
N TYR A 561 4.41 25.13 -7.42
CA TYR A 561 5.53 25.49 -8.27
C TYR A 561 5.69 24.44 -9.36
N ASP A 562 5.44 24.83 -10.61
CA ASP A 562 5.22 23.92 -11.73
C ASP A 562 6.08 24.25 -12.94
N VAL A 563 6.31 23.25 -13.80
CA VAL A 563 7.02 23.41 -15.07
C VAL A 563 6.28 24.40 -15.97
N ILE A 564 7.01 25.34 -16.58
CA ILE A 564 6.43 26.31 -17.53
C ILE A 564 6.09 25.58 -18.83
N ASN A 565 4.85 25.11 -18.95
CA ASN A 565 4.35 24.32 -20.08
C ASN A 565 2.91 24.69 -20.48
N GLY A 566 2.32 25.73 -19.86
CA GLY A 566 0.95 26.18 -20.10
C GLY A 566 -0.12 25.41 -19.30
N VAL A 567 0.27 24.51 -18.40
CA VAL A 567 -0.63 23.77 -17.52
C VAL A 567 -0.93 24.60 -16.27
N THR A 568 -2.01 25.38 -16.32
CA THR A 568 -2.46 26.24 -15.19
C THR A 568 -3.57 25.61 -14.33
N ARG A 569 -4.09 24.46 -14.75
CA ARG A 569 -5.06 23.65 -14.01
C ARG A 569 -4.65 22.21 -14.11
N VAL A 570 -4.31 21.63 -12.96
CA VAL A 570 -4.07 20.20 -12.85
C VAL A 570 -5.35 19.56 -12.33
N ILE A 571 -5.84 18.58 -13.09
CA ILE A 571 -7.13 17.93 -12.86
C ILE A 571 -6.83 16.51 -12.41
N ASP A 572 -7.26 16.16 -11.20
CA ASP A 572 -7.32 14.78 -10.75
C ASP A 572 -8.71 14.30 -11.10
N GLY A 573 -8.78 13.41 -12.08
CA GLY A 573 -10.02 12.78 -12.48
C GLY A 573 -9.87 11.28 -12.41
N ASN A 574 -10.66 10.65 -11.53
CA ASN A 574 -10.90 9.22 -11.65
C ASN A 574 -11.78 8.99 -12.87
N GLN A 575 -11.19 8.50 -13.96
CA GLN A 575 -11.97 7.76 -14.95
C GLN A 575 -12.35 6.43 -14.30
N LEU A 576 -13.52 6.39 -13.68
CA LEU A 576 -14.15 5.14 -13.28
C LEU A 576 -14.83 4.57 -14.53
N ILE A 577 -14.35 3.43 -15.01
CA ILE A 577 -15.03 2.66 -16.05
C ILE A 577 -16.09 1.81 -15.35
N TRP A 578 -17.35 2.21 -15.44
CA TRP A 578 -18.47 1.46 -14.90
C TRP A 578 -19.47 1.14 -16.03
N ASP A 579 -19.68 -0.15 -16.31
CA ASP A 579 -20.67 -0.64 -17.30
C ASP A 579 -20.59 0.03 -18.70
N GLY A 580 -19.37 0.35 -19.15
CA GLY A 580 -19.16 1.03 -20.43
C GLY A 580 -19.58 2.51 -20.47
N LEU A 581 -19.95 3.09 -19.34
CA LEU A 581 -20.16 4.52 -19.16
C LEU A 581 -18.94 5.14 -18.48
N ILE A 582 -18.39 6.17 -19.12
CA ILE A 582 -17.30 6.99 -18.58
C ILE A 582 -17.97 8.07 -17.73
N GLN A 583 -17.80 8.02 -16.41
CA GLN A 583 -18.12 9.14 -15.55
C GLN A 583 -16.81 9.88 -15.24
N GLU A 584 -16.65 11.07 -15.82
CA GLU A 584 -15.51 11.94 -15.56
C GLU A 584 -15.88 12.88 -14.41
N GLU A 585 -15.43 12.55 -13.20
CA GLU A 585 -15.39 13.54 -12.13
C GLU A 585 -14.06 14.26 -12.23
N GLN A 586 -14.07 15.48 -12.75
CA GLN A 586 -12.87 16.31 -12.88
C GLN A 586 -12.74 17.21 -11.66
N VAL A 587 -11.82 16.89 -10.75
CA VAL A 587 -11.49 17.76 -9.61
C VAL A 587 -10.23 18.53 -9.96
N VAL A 588 -10.29 19.86 -9.92
CA VAL A 588 -9.06 20.68 -10.00
C VAL A 588 -8.34 20.50 -8.68
N VAL A 589 -7.18 19.85 -8.70
CA VAL A 589 -6.42 19.54 -7.49
C VAL A 589 -5.23 20.44 -7.25
N ALA A 590 -4.79 21.16 -8.28
CA ALA A 590 -3.84 22.25 -8.15
C ALA A 590 -4.16 23.32 -9.19
N ASN A 591 -4.20 24.58 -8.75
CA ASN A 591 -4.08 25.71 -9.67
C ASN A 591 -2.59 25.93 -9.88
N GLY A 592 -2.07 25.34 -10.95
CA GLY A 592 -0.73 25.63 -11.41
C GLY A 592 -0.54 27.12 -11.64
N THR A 593 0.57 27.67 -11.17
CA THR A 593 0.87 29.09 -11.42
C THR A 593 1.48 29.29 -12.81
N ASP A 594 2.00 28.22 -13.43
CA ASP A 594 2.79 28.21 -14.67
C ASP A 594 3.96 29.20 -14.56
N ARG A 595 4.58 29.25 -13.37
CA ARG A 595 5.62 30.23 -13.01
C ARG A 595 7.01 29.63 -12.85
N GLY A 596 7.16 28.32 -13.02
CA GLY A 596 8.45 27.66 -12.88
C GLY A 596 8.59 26.91 -11.56
N VAL A 597 9.37 25.83 -11.63
CA VAL A 597 9.70 24.97 -10.50
C VAL A 597 10.60 25.74 -9.53
N GLN A 598 10.23 25.74 -8.25
CA GLN A 598 11.02 26.32 -7.17
C GLN A 598 11.51 25.24 -6.23
N ASN A 599 12.63 25.55 -5.57
CA ASN A 599 13.22 24.73 -4.54
C ASN A 599 13.20 25.40 -3.15
N PHE A 600 12.35 26.42 -2.99
CA PHE A 600 12.13 27.11 -1.74
C PHE A 600 10.73 27.76 -1.66
N HIS A 601 10.30 28.12 -0.45
CA HIS A 601 9.07 28.85 -0.19
C HIS A 601 9.21 29.77 1.03
N VAL A 602 8.78 31.03 0.91
CA VAL A 602 8.77 32.00 2.01
C VAL A 602 7.38 32.10 2.62
N ALA A 603 7.20 31.52 3.81
CA ALA A 603 5.99 31.67 4.59
C ALA A 603 6.05 32.96 5.43
N SER A 604 5.28 33.96 5.04
CA SER A 604 5.20 35.27 5.71
C SER A 604 3.96 35.42 6.60
N GLY A 605 3.95 36.41 7.50
CA GLY A 605 2.79 36.73 8.33
C GLY A 605 2.58 35.76 9.50
N LEU A 606 3.62 35.02 9.87
CA LEU A 606 3.58 34.08 10.99
C LEU A 606 3.78 34.83 12.32
N THR A 607 3.19 34.30 13.39
CA THR A 607 3.38 34.85 14.74
C THR A 607 4.63 34.22 15.37
N ASN A 608 5.58 35.06 15.81
CA ASN A 608 6.75 34.57 16.53
C ASN A 608 6.37 33.78 17.78
N TYR A 609 7.17 32.76 18.07
CA TYR A 609 7.02 31.83 19.19
C TYR A 609 5.79 30.92 19.09
N THR A 610 5.10 30.90 17.95
CA THR A 610 4.07 29.92 17.60
C THR A 610 4.66 28.88 16.66
N THR A 611 4.44 27.59 16.92
CA THR A 611 4.88 26.53 16.00
C THR A 611 3.89 26.38 14.85
N TYR A 612 4.42 26.35 13.63
CA TYR A 612 3.69 26.09 12.39
C TYR A 612 4.21 24.80 11.74
N HIS A 613 3.35 24.14 10.97
CA HIS A 613 3.63 22.86 10.34
C HIS A 613 3.42 22.98 8.84
N PHE A 614 4.38 22.49 8.06
CA PHE A 614 4.34 22.54 6.61
C PHE A 614 4.76 21.20 6.00
N GLY A 615 4.45 21.00 4.73
CA GLY A 615 4.95 19.90 3.93
C GLY A 615 5.28 20.34 2.50
N VAL A 616 6.22 19.63 1.88
CA VAL A 616 6.54 19.77 0.45
C VAL A 616 6.35 18.42 -0.21
N GLN A 617 5.66 18.40 -1.35
CA GLN A 617 5.31 17.19 -2.09
C GLN A 617 5.65 17.35 -3.56
N ALA A 618 6.42 16.43 -4.12
CA ALA A 618 6.62 16.35 -5.56
C ALA A 618 5.40 15.70 -6.23
N TYR A 619 5.04 16.17 -7.42
CA TYR A 619 4.00 15.55 -8.24
C TYR A 619 4.39 15.50 -9.71
N ALA A 620 3.81 14.54 -10.41
CA ALA A 620 4.07 14.23 -11.79
C ALA A 620 2.74 14.04 -12.55
N GLN A 621 2.74 14.30 -13.85
CA GLN A 621 1.54 14.25 -14.67
C GLN A 621 1.79 13.44 -15.96
N ASN A 622 0.73 12.77 -16.41
CA ASN A 622 0.66 12.24 -17.77
C ASN A 622 0.13 13.31 -18.75
N TYR A 623 0.99 13.82 -19.64
CA TYR A 623 0.64 14.86 -20.62
C TYR A 623 -0.25 14.35 -21.76
N ASP A 624 -0.16 13.06 -22.07
CA ASP A 624 -0.85 12.45 -23.20
C ASP A 624 -2.25 11.93 -22.82
N ASN A 625 -2.57 11.87 -21.52
CA ASN A 625 -3.88 11.47 -21.04
C ASN A 625 -4.86 12.68 -21.04
N PRO A 626 -6.03 12.60 -21.72
CA PRO A 626 -7.03 13.67 -21.72
C PRO A 626 -7.57 14.03 -20.32
N GLY A 627 -7.46 13.12 -19.34
CA GLY A 627 -7.80 13.36 -17.94
C GLY A 627 -6.67 13.93 -17.07
N ARG A 628 -5.43 14.04 -17.59
CA ARG A 628 -4.26 14.62 -16.92
C ARG A 628 -4.03 14.13 -15.48
N LYS A 629 -4.13 12.80 -15.27
CA LYS A 629 -3.94 12.17 -13.95
C LYS A 629 -2.61 12.57 -13.32
N ILE A 630 -2.66 12.88 -12.02
CA ILE A 630 -1.48 13.22 -11.22
C ILE A 630 -1.01 12.00 -10.45
N THR A 631 0.30 11.75 -10.49
CA THR A 631 0.97 10.88 -9.54
C THR A 631 1.65 11.75 -8.48
N ARG A 632 1.30 11.56 -7.21
CA ARG A 632 1.90 12.31 -6.10
C ARG A 632 2.92 11.46 -5.36
N GLY A 633 4.11 12.03 -5.14
CA GLY A 633 5.09 11.50 -4.21
C GLY A 633 4.61 11.56 -2.76
N PRO A 634 5.32 10.93 -1.81
CA PRO A 634 5.13 11.19 -0.39
C PRO A 634 5.39 12.67 -0.03
N VAL A 635 4.77 13.15 1.05
CA VAL A 635 5.00 14.52 1.56
C VAL A 635 6.14 14.54 2.58
N THR A 636 7.13 15.42 2.41
CA THR A 636 8.12 15.71 3.47
C THR A 636 7.60 16.78 4.39
N ARG A 637 7.37 16.44 5.67
CA ARG A 637 6.83 17.36 6.68
C ARG A 637 7.91 17.98 7.54
N VAL A 638 7.76 19.28 7.80
CA VAL A 638 8.63 20.07 8.67
C VAL A 638 7.81 20.93 9.63
N SER A 639 8.40 21.25 10.78
CA SER A 639 7.80 22.16 11.76
C SER A 639 8.76 23.28 12.08
N VAL A 640 8.25 24.49 12.24
CA VAL A 640 9.05 25.69 12.47
C VAL A 640 8.40 26.57 13.51
N THR A 641 9.21 27.14 14.40
CA THR A 641 8.76 28.17 15.34
C THR A 641 9.49 29.46 14.99
N PRO A 642 8.84 30.41 14.29
CA PRO A 642 9.41 31.70 13.98
C PRO A 642 9.89 32.40 15.25
N THR A 643 11.04 33.06 15.19
CA THR A 643 11.59 33.80 16.33
C THR A 643 12.13 35.13 15.83
N ARG A 644 12.36 36.08 16.75
CA ARG A 644 13.08 37.29 16.40
C ARG A 644 14.51 36.92 16.02
N SER A 645 14.73 36.78 14.72
CA SER A 645 16.02 36.45 14.14
C SER A 645 16.81 37.73 13.85
N THR A 646 18.14 37.66 13.95
CA THR A 646 19.03 38.69 13.41
C THR A 646 19.35 38.45 11.93
N LEU A 647 18.81 37.38 11.34
CA LEU A 647 18.94 37.08 9.91
C LEU A 647 18.01 38.04 9.14
N GLU A 648 18.59 39.08 8.55
CA GLU A 648 17.91 39.94 7.58
C GLU A 648 18.14 39.38 6.18
N ILE A 649 17.06 39.02 5.50
CA ILE A 649 17.08 38.59 4.11
C ILE A 649 16.68 39.79 3.27
N ALA A 650 17.49 40.08 2.25
CA ALA A 650 17.24 41.24 1.40
C ALA A 650 15.88 41.06 0.69
N PRO A 651 14.94 42.01 0.81
CA PRO A 651 13.67 41.94 0.07
C PRO A 651 13.87 41.82 -1.44
N ALA A 652 14.99 42.36 -1.95
CA ALA A 652 15.39 42.21 -3.35
C ALA A 652 15.74 40.76 -3.72
N ALA A 653 16.33 39.98 -2.81
CA ALA A 653 16.63 38.57 -3.06
C ALA A 653 15.36 37.71 -3.04
N ILE A 654 14.38 38.06 -2.20
CA ILE A 654 13.05 37.42 -2.20
C ILE A 654 12.31 37.76 -3.49
N ALA A 655 12.27 39.04 -3.88
CA ALA A 655 11.57 39.48 -5.09
C ALA A 655 12.18 38.91 -6.38
N ALA A 656 13.51 38.84 -6.43
CA ALA A 656 14.26 38.18 -7.51
C ALA A 656 13.87 36.70 -7.62
N ALA A 657 13.95 35.99 -6.50
CA ALA A 657 13.54 34.59 -6.43
C ALA A 657 12.03 34.35 -6.63
N GLU A 658 11.20 35.39 -6.70
CA GLU A 658 9.76 35.32 -7.01
C GLU A 658 9.43 35.81 -8.45
N ASP A 659 10.40 36.40 -9.18
CA ASP A 659 10.24 36.97 -10.52
C ASP A 659 10.94 36.10 -11.58
N PHE A 660 10.16 35.21 -12.19
CA PHE A 660 10.66 34.24 -13.18
C PHE A 660 10.53 34.71 -14.63
N SER A 661 10.20 36.00 -14.83
CA SER A 661 9.99 36.53 -16.18
C SER A 661 11.29 36.86 -16.91
N SER A 662 12.40 36.93 -16.17
CA SER A 662 13.74 37.19 -16.69
C SER A 662 14.79 36.74 -15.67
N ALA A 663 15.99 36.38 -16.14
CA ALA A 663 17.08 36.03 -15.24
C ALA A 663 17.41 37.15 -14.24
N ASP A 664 17.62 36.80 -12.97
CA ASP A 664 17.90 37.77 -11.90
C ASP A 664 19.19 38.55 -12.15
N PHE A 665 20.17 37.86 -12.73
CA PHE A 665 21.42 38.44 -13.14
C PHE A 665 21.75 38.00 -14.55
N VAL A 666 22.15 38.96 -15.40
CA VAL A 666 22.75 38.69 -16.70
C VAL A 666 24.17 39.24 -16.69
N ALA A 667 25.14 38.34 -16.73
CA ALA A 667 26.54 38.69 -16.87
C ALA A 667 26.97 38.50 -18.33
N HIS A 668 27.39 39.59 -18.96
CA HIS A 668 28.03 39.54 -20.26
C HIS A 668 29.55 39.37 -20.08
N LYS A 669 30.17 38.62 -20.99
CA LYS A 669 31.63 38.50 -21.02
C LYS A 669 32.28 39.86 -21.30
N ASP A 670 33.33 40.20 -20.54
CA ASP A 670 34.33 41.19 -20.97
C ASP A 670 35.21 40.59 -22.10
N GLY A 671 34.72 40.55 -23.34
CA GLY A 671 35.45 39.96 -24.48
C GLY A 671 34.70 39.93 -25.82
N ILE A 672 35.29 39.27 -26.83
CA ILE A 672 34.86 39.31 -28.25
C ILE A 672 33.76 38.29 -28.62
N GLY A 673 33.12 37.64 -27.65
CA GLY A 673 32.12 36.58 -27.91
C GLY A 673 30.74 36.98 -27.40
N ASP A 674 29.69 36.51 -28.07
CA ASP A 674 28.29 36.89 -27.81
C ASP A 674 27.63 36.09 -26.66
N GLY A 675 28.41 35.30 -25.93
CA GLY A 675 27.92 34.49 -24.82
C GLY A 675 27.59 35.35 -23.59
N PHE A 676 26.49 35.02 -22.93
CA PHE A 676 26.06 35.61 -21.66
C PHE A 676 25.76 34.49 -20.67
N VAL A 677 25.88 34.79 -19.37
CA VAL A 677 25.51 33.90 -18.27
C VAL A 677 24.30 34.52 -17.60
N THR A 678 23.30 33.69 -17.35
CA THR A 678 22.19 34.03 -16.48
C THR A 678 22.39 33.35 -15.13
N ALA A 679 21.99 34.02 -14.05
CA ALA A 679 21.91 33.41 -12.74
C ALA A 679 20.61 33.82 -12.08
N ASP A 680 19.95 32.85 -11.45
CA ASP A 680 18.70 33.00 -10.73
C ASP A 680 18.93 32.71 -9.25
N ILE A 681 18.28 33.48 -8.38
CA ILE A 681 18.31 33.28 -6.94
C ILE A 681 17.31 32.18 -6.61
N ILE A 682 17.83 30.96 -6.42
CA ILE A 682 17.02 29.81 -6.01
C ILE A 682 16.85 29.77 -4.47
N ASN A 683 17.73 30.46 -3.73
CA ASN A 683 17.67 30.50 -2.27
C ASN A 683 18.02 31.90 -1.71
N PRO A 684 17.01 32.73 -1.39
CA PRO A 684 17.22 34.06 -0.83
C PRO A 684 17.98 34.08 0.50
N ALA A 685 17.85 33.04 1.33
CA ALA A 685 18.50 32.95 2.64
C ALA A 685 19.99 32.58 2.54
N GLY A 686 20.37 31.88 1.46
CA GLY A 686 21.76 31.53 1.14
C GLY A 686 22.55 32.68 0.53
N VAL A 687 21.87 33.69 -0.03
CA VAL A 687 22.52 34.86 -0.64
C VAL A 687 23.29 35.64 0.43
N LYS A 688 24.61 35.70 0.25
CA LYS A 688 25.50 36.52 1.06
C LYS A 688 26.00 37.69 0.25
N GLU A 689 26.23 38.83 0.90
CA GLU A 689 26.89 39.98 0.29
C GLU A 689 28.26 39.55 -0.25
N GLY A 690 28.54 39.91 -1.51
CA GLY A 690 29.78 39.56 -2.20
C GLY A 690 29.67 39.58 -3.71
N THR A 691 30.81 39.44 -4.38
CA THR A 691 30.90 39.32 -5.84
C THR A 691 30.89 37.85 -6.23
N TYR A 692 29.84 37.42 -6.91
CA TYR A 692 29.73 36.07 -7.48
C TYR A 692 30.39 36.05 -8.86
N THR A 693 31.28 35.09 -9.10
CA THR A 693 31.99 34.95 -10.38
C THR A 693 31.82 33.53 -10.90
N VAL A 694 31.38 33.40 -12.16
CA VAL A 694 31.36 32.13 -12.90
C VAL A 694 32.56 32.11 -13.85
N GLU A 695 33.43 31.13 -13.69
CA GLU A 695 34.61 30.95 -14.54
C GLU A 695 34.43 29.71 -15.41
N PHE A 696 34.32 29.87 -16.73
CA PHE A 696 34.32 28.75 -17.68
C PHE A 696 35.75 28.35 -18.03
N PHE A 697 35.99 27.06 -18.16
CA PHE A 697 37.24 26.52 -18.66
C PHE A 697 37.01 25.21 -19.40
N GLU A 698 37.93 24.92 -20.29
CA GLU A 698 38.01 23.66 -20.99
C GLU A 698 38.63 22.61 -20.05
N HIS A 699 37.94 21.49 -19.85
CA HIS A 699 38.36 20.39 -18.99
C HIS A 699 38.43 19.10 -19.81
N GLU A 700 39.60 18.47 -19.82
CA GLU A 700 39.76 17.16 -20.45
C GLU A 700 39.33 16.06 -19.49
N VAL A 701 38.29 15.32 -19.86
CA VAL A 701 37.82 14.16 -19.10
C VAL A 701 38.58 12.94 -19.61
N PRO A 702 39.27 12.17 -18.74
CA PRO A 702 39.86 10.90 -19.14
C PRO A 702 38.76 9.97 -19.67
N GLY A 703 38.91 9.46 -20.89
CA GLY A 703 37.89 8.60 -21.51
C GLY A 703 37.49 7.43 -20.60
N LYS A 704 36.20 7.33 -20.25
CA LYS A 704 35.60 6.08 -19.77
C LYS A 704 35.03 5.36 -20.99
N ALA A 705 35.32 4.06 -21.11
CA ALA A 705 34.83 3.23 -22.20
C ALA A 705 33.29 3.31 -22.29
N PHE A 706 32.77 3.67 -23.47
CA PHE A 706 31.35 3.56 -23.76
C PHE A 706 31.09 2.27 -24.53
N ASN A 707 30.02 1.57 -24.15
CA ASN A 707 29.49 0.44 -24.90
C ASN A 707 28.53 1.01 -25.96
N THR A 708 28.81 0.76 -27.25
CA THR A 708 27.86 1.06 -28.33
C THR A 708 27.36 -0.24 -28.94
N ALA A 709 26.03 -0.35 -29.11
CA ALA A 709 25.39 -1.39 -29.89
C ALA A 709 24.79 -0.76 -31.15
N THR A 710 25.03 -1.36 -32.31
CA THR A 710 24.36 -1.01 -33.56
C THR A 710 23.42 -2.17 -33.90
N VAL A 711 22.12 -1.94 -33.81
CA VAL A 711 21.11 -2.90 -34.26
C VAL A 711 20.76 -2.56 -35.70
N GLU A 712 21.14 -3.42 -36.64
CA GLU A 712 20.62 -3.35 -38.01
C GLU A 712 19.28 -4.09 -38.08
N GLU A 713 18.27 -3.39 -38.59
CA GLU A 713 16.89 -3.84 -38.64
C GLU A 713 16.70 -4.84 -39.81
N GLU A 714 16.50 -6.13 -39.51
CA GLU A 714 15.96 -7.11 -40.46
C GLU A 714 14.70 -7.79 -39.89
N GLY A 715 13.54 -7.17 -40.10
CA GLY A 715 12.22 -7.77 -39.88
C GLY A 715 11.53 -7.42 -38.55
N ASN A 716 10.19 -7.44 -38.56
CA ASN A 716 9.27 -6.91 -37.52
C ASN A 716 9.26 -7.64 -36.15
N VAL A 717 10.38 -8.12 -35.63
CA VAL A 717 10.49 -8.59 -34.24
C VAL A 717 11.85 -8.17 -33.69
N VAL A 718 11.86 -7.32 -32.67
CA VAL A 718 13.07 -7.02 -31.89
C VAL A 718 13.14 -8.04 -30.76
N ASP A 719 14.15 -8.91 -30.81
CA ASP A 719 14.50 -9.83 -29.72
C ASP A 719 15.45 -9.12 -28.73
N PRO A 720 15.03 -8.83 -27.48
CA PRO A 720 15.84 -8.09 -26.52
C PRO A 720 17.14 -8.81 -26.11
N ILE A 721 17.25 -10.13 -26.34
CA ILE A 721 18.46 -10.90 -26.00
C ILE A 721 19.59 -10.64 -27.01
N SER A 722 19.26 -10.39 -28.28
CA SER A 722 20.24 -10.14 -29.34
C SER A 722 20.97 -8.78 -29.21
N ALA A 723 20.45 -7.85 -28.41
CA ALA A 723 21.06 -6.55 -28.13
C ALA A 723 22.22 -6.62 -27.12
N VAL A 724 22.29 -7.67 -26.30
CA VAL A 724 23.30 -7.81 -25.23
C VAL A 724 24.62 -8.41 -25.76
N GLU A 725 24.58 -9.22 -26.82
CA GLU A 725 25.77 -9.91 -27.37
C GLU A 725 26.65 -9.03 -28.31
N ALA A 726 26.19 -7.82 -28.68
CA ALA A 726 26.88 -6.95 -29.66
C ALA A 726 27.80 -5.87 -29.06
N ILE A 727 28.14 -5.96 -27.77
CA ILE A 727 28.98 -4.96 -27.10
C ILE A 727 30.46 -5.15 -27.48
N GLN A 728 30.96 -4.34 -28.42
CA GLN A 728 32.41 -4.19 -28.63
C GLN A 728 32.95 -2.99 -27.87
N LYS A 729 34.02 -3.21 -27.09
CA LYS A 729 34.78 -2.15 -26.43
C LYS A 729 35.55 -1.35 -27.48
N VAL A 730 35.15 -0.10 -27.72
CA VAL A 730 35.95 0.84 -28.54
C VAL A 730 37.01 1.51 -27.66
N ALA A 731 38.13 1.89 -28.26
CA ALA A 731 39.27 2.54 -27.60
C ALA A 731 38.88 3.88 -26.96
N ASP A 732 39.60 4.23 -25.89
CA ASP A 732 39.40 5.47 -25.13
C ASP A 732 39.52 6.70 -26.06
N ILE A 733 38.52 7.58 -26.02
CA ILE A 733 38.54 8.88 -26.69
C ILE A 733 38.58 9.93 -25.60
N ASP A 734 39.63 10.75 -25.56
CA ASP A 734 39.70 11.91 -24.70
C ASP A 734 38.62 12.92 -25.15
N ALA A 735 37.73 13.29 -24.23
CA ALA A 735 36.68 14.26 -24.49
C ALA A 735 37.03 15.57 -23.78
N SER A 736 37.09 16.65 -24.54
CA SER A 736 37.14 18.01 -23.99
C SER A 736 35.71 18.48 -23.73
N VAL A 737 35.40 18.80 -22.47
CA VAL A 737 34.12 19.41 -22.08
C VAL A 737 34.37 20.83 -21.59
N ILE A 738 33.45 21.74 -21.91
CA ILE A 738 33.43 23.06 -21.27
C ILE A 738 32.68 22.89 -19.96
N THR A 739 33.34 23.22 -18.85
CA THR A 739 32.75 23.24 -17.51
C THR A 739 33.01 24.60 -16.87
N TYR A 740 32.53 24.82 -15.65
CA TYR A 740 32.67 26.10 -14.96
C TYR A 740 32.85 25.91 -13.44
N SER A 741 33.34 26.94 -12.77
CA SER A 741 33.38 27.01 -11.30
C SER A 741 32.69 28.30 -10.85
N VAL A 742 32.08 28.29 -9.68
CA VAL A 742 31.43 29.47 -9.09
C VAL A 742 32.11 29.85 -7.78
N LYS A 743 32.43 31.14 -7.63
CA LYS A 743 33.11 31.71 -6.47
C LYS A 743 32.34 32.90 -5.91
N ARG A 744 32.46 33.16 -4.61
CA ARG A 744 32.08 34.42 -3.95
C ARG A 744 33.30 35.02 -3.23
N ASP A 745 33.75 36.20 -3.66
CA ASP A 745 34.90 36.93 -3.06
C ASP A 745 36.08 35.98 -2.72
N ASP A 746 36.51 35.18 -3.70
CA ASP A 746 37.57 34.16 -3.60
C ASP A 746 37.21 32.83 -2.90
N THR A 747 36.04 32.70 -2.29
CA THR A 747 35.54 31.42 -1.74
C THR A 747 34.93 30.58 -2.85
N MET A 748 35.45 29.37 -3.10
CA MET A 748 34.86 28.43 -4.06
C MET A 748 33.53 27.88 -3.52
N LEU A 749 32.45 28.09 -4.28
CA LEU A 749 31.12 27.57 -3.98
C LEU A 749 30.83 26.30 -4.79
N PHE A 750 31.22 26.28 -6.06
CA PHE A 750 31.12 25.12 -6.95
C PHE A 750 32.42 24.97 -7.75
N ASP A 751 32.97 23.75 -7.84
CA ASP A 751 34.17 23.47 -8.64
C ASP A 751 33.91 22.41 -9.70
N GLY A 752 33.61 22.84 -10.93
CA GLY A 752 33.39 21.94 -12.07
C GLY A 752 34.64 21.18 -12.55
N ARG A 753 35.78 21.28 -11.86
CA ARG A 753 36.99 20.47 -12.08
C ARG A 753 36.98 19.15 -11.31
N SER A 754 36.06 18.98 -10.37
CA SER A 754 35.91 17.77 -9.57
C SER A 754 35.13 16.70 -10.35
N ILE A 755 35.76 15.56 -10.61
CA ILE A 755 35.29 14.45 -11.45
C ILE A 755 34.01 13.77 -10.87
N ASP A 756 33.66 14.05 -9.61
CA ASP A 756 32.55 13.41 -8.89
C ASP A 756 31.18 14.12 -9.04
N TYR A 757 31.09 15.21 -9.81
CA TYR A 757 29.82 15.87 -10.08
C TYR A 757 29.56 15.91 -11.58
N ALA A 758 28.63 15.07 -12.04
CA ALA A 758 27.99 15.29 -13.33
C ALA A 758 27.41 16.71 -13.36
N ALA A 759 27.58 17.40 -14.50
CA ALA A 759 27.02 18.74 -14.70
C ALA A 759 25.52 18.77 -14.31
N PRO A 760 25.05 19.78 -13.55
CA PRO A 760 23.66 19.87 -13.15
C PRO A 760 22.75 20.20 -14.34
N GLN A 761 21.60 19.52 -14.36
CA GLN A 761 20.29 19.75 -15.01
C GLN A 761 20.17 20.34 -16.42
N ARG A 762 19.00 20.15 -17.03
CA ARG A 762 18.51 20.96 -18.15
C ARG A 762 18.85 22.43 -17.89
N ASP A 763 19.84 22.92 -18.63
CA ASP A 763 20.25 24.31 -18.80
C ASP A 763 20.57 25.18 -17.56
N ASN A 764 20.43 24.69 -16.31
CA ASN A 764 20.59 25.50 -15.11
C ASN A 764 21.52 24.87 -14.05
N VAL A 765 22.36 25.72 -13.46
CA VAL A 765 23.37 25.38 -12.46
C VAL A 765 22.92 25.85 -11.08
N MET A 766 22.88 24.93 -10.10
CA MET A 766 22.69 25.27 -8.69
C MET A 766 24.05 25.58 -8.02
N VAL A 767 24.12 26.69 -7.27
CA VAL A 767 25.27 27.08 -6.43
C VAL A 767 24.81 27.45 -5.04
#